data_AF-A0AAV2AE74-F1
#
_entry.id   AF-A0AAV2AE74-F1
#
_cell.length_a   1.000
_cell.length_b   1.000
_cell.length_c   1.000
_cell.angle_alpha   90.00
_cell.angle_beta   90.00
_cell.angle_gamma   90.00
#
_symmetry.space_group_name_H-M   'P 1'
#
loop_
_entity.id
_entity.type
_entity.pdbx_description
1 polymer ?
#
loop_
_entity_poly.entity_id
_entity_poly.type
_entity_poly.pdbx_seq_one_letter_code
_entity_poly.pdbx_strand_id
1 'polypeptide(L)'
;METTSRGNYGLMDQIAALHWVQENIAQFGGDPRNITLLGHGYGASCAHLLMFSPKSKGLFQRVILQSGSAFSPWALAHEAMTFTRHVARKLGCPVLDHPALVRCMRQRPLSDIMRVQLLVPEYLTAFGPMVDGIVIPADPEKLLFNPPAELLSGPKVDVLIGVTRIESFFYFGASEERYGIEASRRDRILRTLVRNLFTFHLQEIFLTIVNEYTDWSRPVQHPVNILDGTVDALTDALVVAPAVSSANLLSKMRHRTFLYVFNYPTEASDYPQRLVCVHGEDIPYLFGAPLVNNLAHFPSNYSKPEIALSEAIMLYWTNFAKYGDPNVIHDLEAPERTRGRFERFIWPLYDSVNQKYLSLAMKPKIRDHYHAHRLSFWLSLIPKLHRQGTTPDVASQHHLLDDHDNPLTYDGIVRQGPVLSPIGMAPRAPTLRPRPHLPSATASSGAKIGLSAASEATTSSSLEASSSPNIPNVSGSMASSDTTGVQKDGYLTALRVTIIVGCSLLILNLCIFAAVYYQRNENRTEAAFREEENFKNRQCSEMDSAPATIKPTIRAPPPSPDLQRATELPQFIPPPPIFVPSQSPQMSPGSTPTFIPLQETGNGIKSSLTQEGQHAGESCHPSKVHWAPDVGCEADRDAVWL
;
A
#
# COMPACT_ATOMS: atom_id res chain seq x y z
N MET A 1 1.47 -28.30 -16.23
CA MET A 1 1.27 -28.09 -14.77
C MET A 1 -0.01 -28.80 -14.37
N GLU A 2 0.11 -30.05 -13.91
CA GLU A 2 -1.01 -30.96 -13.62
C GLU A 2 -1.51 -30.84 -12.17
N THR A 3 -2.73 -30.27 -12.05
CA THR A 3 -3.88 -30.65 -11.19
C THR A 3 -3.76 -30.98 -9.69
N THR A 4 -2.61 -31.02 -9.02
CA THR A 4 -2.56 -31.60 -7.66
C THR A 4 -2.72 -30.63 -6.46
N SER A 5 -2.38 -29.35 -6.59
CA SER A 5 -2.84 -28.27 -5.69
C SER A 5 -2.66 -26.92 -6.39
N ARG A 6 -3.75 -26.17 -6.61
CA ARG A 6 -3.73 -24.93 -7.41
C ARG A 6 -3.73 -23.64 -6.59
N GLY A 7 -3.89 -23.73 -5.26
CA GLY A 7 -4.01 -22.57 -4.38
C GLY A 7 -5.42 -21.97 -4.39
N ASN A 8 -5.55 -20.74 -3.86
CA ASN A 8 -6.78 -19.95 -3.84
C ASN A 8 -7.99 -20.59 -3.13
N TYR A 9 -7.80 -21.60 -2.29
CA TYR A 9 -8.91 -22.26 -1.58
C TYR A 9 -9.76 -21.26 -0.78
N GLY A 10 -9.14 -20.32 -0.05
CA GLY A 10 -9.88 -19.28 0.68
C GLY A 10 -10.71 -18.34 -0.22
N LEU A 11 -10.27 -18.06 -1.45
CA LEU A 11 -11.09 -17.33 -2.41
C LEU A 11 -12.22 -18.20 -2.98
N MET A 12 -11.98 -19.50 -3.19
CA MET A 12 -13.02 -20.44 -3.60
C MET A 12 -14.08 -20.59 -2.51
N ASP A 13 -13.70 -20.56 -1.24
CA ASP A 13 -14.63 -20.56 -0.10
C ASP A 13 -15.49 -19.29 -0.09
N GLN A 14 -14.90 -18.12 -0.34
CA GLN A 14 -15.65 -16.86 -0.49
C GLN A 14 -16.60 -16.90 -1.70
N ILE A 15 -16.19 -17.47 -2.84
CA ILE A 15 -17.05 -17.65 -4.01
C ILE A 15 -18.21 -18.60 -3.69
N ALA A 16 -17.94 -19.71 -3.00
CA ALA A 16 -18.98 -20.65 -2.58
C ALA A 16 -19.98 -20.00 -1.62
N ALA A 17 -19.49 -19.18 -0.68
CA ALA A 17 -20.35 -18.39 0.21
C ALA A 17 -21.21 -17.38 -0.56
N LEU A 18 -20.66 -16.71 -1.58
CA LEU A 18 -21.42 -15.81 -2.44
C LEU A 18 -22.52 -16.53 -3.24
N HIS A 19 -22.24 -17.73 -3.76
CA HIS A 19 -23.27 -18.59 -4.35
C HIS A 19 -24.37 -18.93 -3.35
N TRP A 20 -23.99 -19.34 -2.14
CA TRP A 20 -24.95 -19.65 -1.09
C TRP A 20 -25.83 -18.43 -0.76
N VAL A 21 -25.25 -17.24 -0.61
CA VAL A 21 -26.00 -16.00 -0.38
C VAL A 21 -26.96 -15.73 -1.54
N GLN A 22 -26.50 -15.84 -2.79
CA GLN A 22 -27.33 -15.61 -3.97
C GLN A 22 -28.54 -16.56 -4.04
N GLU A 23 -28.35 -17.82 -3.64
CA GLU A 23 -29.39 -18.85 -3.67
C GLU A 23 -30.35 -18.79 -2.46
N ASN A 24 -29.88 -18.31 -1.29
CA ASN A 24 -30.60 -18.49 -0.03
C ASN A 24 -31.03 -17.18 0.66
N ILE A 25 -30.39 -16.03 0.38
CA ILE A 25 -30.61 -14.80 1.17
C ILE A 25 -32.04 -14.27 1.09
N ALA A 26 -32.77 -14.60 0.02
CA ALA A 26 -34.19 -14.26 -0.13
C ALA A 26 -35.07 -14.80 1.01
N GLN A 27 -34.71 -15.96 1.58
CA GLN A 27 -35.44 -16.57 2.70
C GLN A 27 -35.26 -15.79 4.02
N PHE A 28 -34.18 -15.00 4.11
CA PHE A 28 -33.89 -14.13 5.24
C PHE A 28 -34.37 -12.69 5.01
N GLY A 29 -35.09 -12.44 3.91
CA GLY A 29 -35.59 -11.12 3.52
C GLY A 29 -34.58 -10.23 2.78
N GLY A 30 -33.42 -10.77 2.37
CA GLY A 30 -32.47 -10.05 1.52
C GLY A 30 -32.80 -10.15 0.03
N ASP A 31 -32.26 -9.25 -0.78
CA ASP A 31 -32.40 -9.31 -2.25
C ASP A 31 -31.14 -9.91 -2.89
N PRO A 32 -31.20 -11.10 -3.52
CA PRO A 32 -30.04 -11.72 -4.16
C PRO A 32 -29.53 -10.96 -5.39
N ARG A 33 -30.29 -9.99 -5.90
CA ARG A 33 -29.87 -9.08 -6.98
C ARG A 33 -29.22 -7.80 -6.46
N ASN A 34 -29.10 -7.66 -5.15
CA ASN A 34 -28.62 -6.47 -4.48
C ASN A 34 -27.58 -6.82 -3.39
N ILE A 35 -26.51 -7.48 -3.82
CA ILE A 35 -25.40 -7.93 -2.98
C ILE A 35 -24.23 -6.94 -3.11
N THR A 36 -23.73 -6.47 -1.97
CA THR A 36 -22.55 -5.63 -1.86
C THR A 36 -21.47 -6.38 -1.09
N LEU A 37 -20.29 -6.52 -1.68
CA LEU A 37 -19.14 -7.15 -1.04
C LEU A 37 -18.26 -6.08 -0.39
N LEU A 38 -18.07 -6.16 0.92
CA LEU A 38 -17.24 -5.21 1.69
C LEU A 38 -16.03 -5.95 2.25
N GLY A 39 -14.85 -5.33 2.14
CA GLY A 39 -13.64 -5.81 2.80
C GLY A 39 -12.75 -4.68 3.32
N HIS A 40 -11.95 -5.00 4.33
CA HIS A 40 -10.89 -4.16 4.88
C HIS A 40 -9.53 -4.86 4.73
N GLY A 41 -8.45 -4.13 4.44
CA GLY A 41 -7.09 -4.69 4.35
C GLY A 41 -7.00 -5.86 3.36
N TYR A 42 -6.57 -7.04 3.84
CA TYR A 42 -6.57 -8.27 3.03
C TYR A 42 -7.95 -8.68 2.52
N GLY A 43 -9.02 -8.41 3.29
CA GLY A 43 -10.39 -8.59 2.85
C GLY A 43 -10.77 -7.68 1.68
N ALA A 44 -10.32 -6.43 1.69
CA ALA A 44 -10.51 -5.50 0.56
C ALA A 44 -9.76 -6.02 -0.68
N SER A 45 -8.52 -6.48 -0.51
CA SER A 45 -7.75 -7.09 -1.60
C SER A 45 -8.44 -8.33 -2.17
N CYS A 46 -9.00 -9.21 -1.32
CA CYS A 46 -9.80 -10.34 -1.77
C CYS A 46 -11.04 -9.89 -2.55
N ALA A 47 -11.80 -8.93 -2.03
CA ALA A 47 -12.98 -8.39 -2.70
C ALA A 47 -12.65 -7.78 -4.07
N HIS A 48 -11.52 -7.06 -4.17
CA HIS A 48 -11.04 -6.51 -5.43
C HIS A 48 -10.58 -7.61 -6.41
N LEU A 49 -9.92 -8.67 -5.93
CA LEU A 49 -9.56 -9.83 -6.75
C LEU A 49 -10.80 -10.58 -7.26
N LEU A 50 -11.82 -10.74 -6.43
CA LEU A 50 -13.11 -11.32 -6.81
C LEU A 50 -13.85 -10.45 -7.83
N MET A 51 -13.64 -9.13 -7.83
CA MET A 51 -14.19 -8.27 -8.91
C MET A 51 -13.59 -8.62 -10.28
N PHE A 52 -12.33 -9.07 -10.33
CA PHE A 52 -11.65 -9.48 -11.56
C PHE A 52 -11.78 -10.97 -11.89
N SER A 53 -12.29 -11.78 -10.96
CA SER A 53 -12.41 -13.22 -11.17
C SER A 53 -13.62 -13.56 -12.08
N PRO A 54 -13.43 -14.35 -13.15
CA PRO A 54 -14.54 -14.85 -13.95
C PRO A 54 -15.51 -15.73 -13.16
N LYS A 55 -15.06 -16.31 -12.02
CA LYS A 55 -15.84 -17.23 -11.20
C LYS A 55 -16.85 -16.55 -10.28
N SER A 56 -16.68 -15.28 -10.00
CA SER A 56 -17.60 -14.45 -9.19
C SER A 56 -18.44 -13.50 -10.04
N LYS A 57 -18.36 -13.60 -11.37
CA LYS A 57 -19.10 -12.74 -12.29
C LYS A 57 -20.61 -12.83 -12.02
N GLY A 58 -21.21 -11.69 -11.66
CA GLY A 58 -22.64 -11.57 -11.42
C GLY A 58 -23.10 -12.00 -10.02
N LEU A 59 -22.19 -12.39 -9.12
CA LEU A 59 -22.55 -12.75 -7.74
C LEU A 59 -22.76 -11.55 -6.82
N PHE A 60 -22.24 -10.38 -7.18
CA PHE A 60 -22.46 -9.13 -6.47
C PHE A 60 -22.50 -7.96 -7.46
N GLN A 61 -23.15 -6.88 -7.07
CA GLN A 61 -23.34 -5.70 -7.91
C GLN A 61 -22.44 -4.54 -7.47
N ARG A 62 -21.94 -4.58 -6.23
CA ARG A 62 -21.14 -3.51 -5.65
C ARG A 62 -20.02 -4.03 -4.78
N VAL A 63 -18.97 -3.23 -4.68
CA VAL A 63 -17.81 -3.53 -3.84
C VAL A 63 -17.41 -2.31 -3.03
N ILE A 64 -17.06 -2.56 -1.77
CA ILE A 64 -16.48 -1.57 -0.86
C ILE A 64 -15.08 -2.06 -0.46
N LEU A 65 -14.06 -1.23 -0.77
CA LEU A 65 -12.65 -1.51 -0.55
C LEU A 65 -12.08 -0.52 0.47
N GLN A 66 -11.85 -0.97 1.71
CA GLN A 66 -11.29 -0.14 2.77
C GLN A 66 -9.82 -0.50 3.00
N SER A 67 -8.91 0.44 2.81
CA SER A 67 -7.49 0.32 3.14
C SER A 67 -6.79 -0.90 2.54
N GLY A 68 -7.19 -1.30 1.32
CA GLY A 68 -6.59 -2.42 0.61
C GLY A 68 -7.10 -2.55 -0.82
N SER A 69 -6.28 -3.15 -1.69
CA SER A 69 -6.65 -3.40 -3.08
C SER A 69 -5.85 -4.56 -3.68
N ALA A 70 -6.34 -5.15 -4.77
CA ALA A 70 -5.61 -6.14 -5.56
C ALA A 70 -4.23 -5.68 -6.10
N PHE A 71 -3.90 -4.38 -6.02
CA PHE A 71 -2.61 -3.82 -6.43
C PHE A 71 -1.67 -3.57 -5.25
N SER A 72 -2.10 -3.82 -4.02
CA SER A 72 -1.22 -3.74 -2.86
C SER A 72 -0.14 -4.83 -2.97
N PRO A 73 1.13 -4.56 -2.65
CA PRO A 73 2.21 -5.54 -2.84
C PRO A 73 2.04 -6.85 -2.07
N TRP A 74 1.32 -6.79 -0.95
CA TRP A 74 0.99 -7.93 -0.10
C TRP A 74 -0.27 -8.68 -0.55
N ALA A 75 -1.01 -8.20 -1.56
CA ALA A 75 -2.28 -8.80 -2.00
C ALA A 75 -2.10 -10.19 -2.66
N LEU A 76 -0.95 -10.42 -3.31
CA LEU A 76 -0.63 -11.68 -3.98
C LEU A 76 0.62 -12.35 -3.41
N ALA A 77 0.55 -13.67 -3.26
CA ALA A 77 1.65 -14.53 -2.86
C ALA A 77 2.42 -15.05 -4.09
N HIS A 78 3.29 -14.21 -4.66
CA HIS A 78 4.08 -14.57 -5.86
C HIS A 78 5.02 -15.77 -5.65
N GLU A 79 5.52 -15.97 -4.43
CA GLU A 79 6.48 -17.03 -4.09
C GLU A 79 5.86 -18.21 -3.31
N ALA A 80 4.53 -18.39 -3.36
CA ALA A 80 3.80 -19.40 -2.59
C ALA A 80 4.38 -20.82 -2.73
N MET A 81 4.87 -21.19 -3.93
CA MET A 81 5.49 -22.50 -4.16
C MET A 81 6.85 -22.66 -3.47
N THR A 82 7.63 -21.58 -3.33
CA THR A 82 8.89 -21.58 -2.59
C THR A 82 8.64 -21.85 -1.11
N PHE A 83 7.66 -21.15 -0.52
CA PHE A 83 7.25 -21.38 0.86
C PHE A 83 6.61 -22.75 1.08
N THR A 84 5.77 -23.22 0.14
CA THR A 84 5.20 -24.58 0.17
C THR A 84 6.30 -25.64 0.27
N ARG A 85 7.35 -25.52 -0.55
CA ARG A 85 8.50 -26.44 -0.48
C ARG A 85 9.28 -26.29 0.83
N HIS A 86 9.41 -25.07 1.37
CA HIS A 86 10.06 -24.85 2.66
C HIS A 86 9.33 -25.60 3.79
N VAL A 87 8.00 -25.43 3.86
CA VAL A 87 7.15 -26.14 4.82
C VAL A 87 7.28 -27.65 4.64
N ALA A 88 7.17 -28.14 3.40
CA ALA A 88 7.31 -29.57 3.11
C ALA A 88 8.67 -30.13 3.59
N ARG A 89 9.79 -29.42 3.39
CA ARG A 89 11.11 -29.84 3.91
C ARG A 89 11.11 -29.94 5.43
N LYS A 90 10.56 -28.96 6.13
CA LYS A 90 10.50 -28.93 7.60
C LYS A 90 9.65 -30.07 8.17
N LEU A 91 8.63 -30.50 7.43
CA LEU A 91 7.76 -31.61 7.79
C LEU A 91 8.24 -32.96 7.26
N GLY A 92 9.44 -33.05 6.66
CA GLY A 92 9.96 -34.28 6.08
C GLY A 92 9.11 -34.84 4.94
N CYS A 93 8.40 -33.98 4.21
CA CYS A 93 7.64 -34.35 3.02
C CYS A 93 8.50 -34.23 1.74
N PRO A 94 8.24 -35.05 0.71
CA PRO A 94 8.93 -34.96 -0.57
C PRO A 94 8.65 -33.61 -1.24
N VAL A 95 9.66 -33.02 -1.89
CA VAL A 95 9.56 -31.68 -2.48
C VAL A 95 9.64 -31.60 -4.00
N LEU A 96 10.11 -32.68 -4.64
CA LEU A 96 10.29 -32.74 -6.09
C LEU A 96 9.02 -33.24 -6.79
N ASP A 97 8.37 -34.25 -6.22
CA ASP A 97 7.12 -34.82 -6.73
C ASP A 97 5.91 -34.11 -6.10
N HIS A 98 5.20 -33.32 -6.89
CA HIS A 98 4.10 -32.48 -6.40
C HIS A 98 2.89 -33.30 -5.88
N PRO A 99 2.39 -34.33 -6.59
CA PRO A 99 1.42 -35.27 -6.03
C PRO A 99 1.81 -35.88 -4.67
N ALA A 100 3.05 -36.37 -4.54
CA ALA A 100 3.52 -36.95 -3.29
C ALA A 100 3.69 -35.90 -2.18
N LEU A 101 4.14 -34.68 -2.53
CA LEU A 101 4.20 -33.54 -1.62
C LEU A 101 2.83 -33.28 -1.01
N VAL A 102 1.81 -33.08 -1.85
CA VAL A 102 0.45 -32.76 -1.39
C VAL A 102 -0.14 -33.90 -0.55
N ARG A 103 0.06 -35.15 -0.97
CA ARG A 103 -0.41 -36.33 -0.21
C ARG A 103 0.23 -36.39 1.18
N CYS A 104 1.54 -36.17 1.26
CA CYS A 104 2.25 -36.14 2.55
C CYS A 104 1.77 -34.98 3.42
N MET A 105 1.65 -33.78 2.86
CA MET A 105 1.19 -32.59 3.57
C MET A 105 -0.21 -32.77 4.17
N ARG A 106 -1.13 -33.43 3.46
CA ARG A 106 -2.49 -33.74 3.96
C ARG A 106 -2.51 -34.73 5.14
N GLN A 107 -1.46 -35.51 5.31
CA GLN A 107 -1.32 -36.46 6.43
C GLN A 107 -0.66 -35.82 7.65
N ARG A 108 -0.13 -34.59 7.54
CA ARG A 108 0.48 -33.89 8.67
C ARG A 108 -0.60 -33.22 9.52
N PRO A 109 -0.48 -33.27 10.87
CA PRO A 109 -1.31 -32.48 11.75
C PRO A 109 -1.23 -30.98 11.41
N LEU A 110 -2.36 -30.28 11.49
CA LEU A 110 -2.38 -28.83 11.26
C LEU A 110 -1.41 -28.09 12.18
N SER A 111 -1.32 -28.51 13.45
CA SER A 111 -0.35 -27.97 14.42
C SER A 111 1.09 -28.06 13.96
N ASP A 112 1.47 -29.09 13.20
CA ASP A 112 2.84 -29.25 12.71
C ASP A 112 3.10 -28.26 11.57
N ILE A 113 2.12 -28.09 10.68
CA ILE A 113 2.18 -27.13 9.57
C ILE A 113 2.28 -25.71 10.11
N MET A 114 1.43 -25.34 11.07
CA MET A 114 1.38 -23.98 11.64
C MET A 114 2.61 -23.64 12.49
N ARG A 115 3.31 -24.64 13.05
CA ARG A 115 4.55 -24.42 13.82
C ARG A 115 5.77 -24.14 12.94
N VAL A 116 5.69 -24.34 11.62
CA VAL A 116 6.82 -24.03 10.74
C VAL A 116 7.02 -22.52 10.65
N GLN A 117 8.15 -22.05 11.17
CA GLN A 117 8.55 -20.65 11.03
C GLN A 117 8.95 -20.35 9.59
N LEU A 118 8.41 -19.26 9.04
CA LEU A 118 8.68 -18.81 7.68
C LEU A 118 9.49 -17.52 7.73
N LEU A 119 10.50 -17.45 6.87
CA LEU A 119 11.25 -16.23 6.63
C LEU A 119 10.62 -15.51 5.43
N VAL A 120 9.59 -14.72 5.69
CA VAL A 120 8.86 -13.99 4.66
C VAL A 120 9.51 -12.62 4.47
N PRO A 121 9.86 -12.21 3.24
CA PRO A 121 10.35 -10.86 3.03
C PRO A 121 9.31 -9.83 3.44
N GLU A 122 9.78 -8.76 4.08
CA GLU A 122 8.93 -7.69 4.61
C GLU A 122 8.01 -7.10 3.52
N TYR A 123 6.80 -6.71 3.93
CA TYR A 123 5.75 -6.13 3.07
C TYR A 123 5.13 -7.08 2.03
N LEU A 124 5.44 -8.37 2.09
CA LEU A 124 4.95 -9.39 1.16
C LEU A 124 4.31 -10.56 1.89
N THR A 125 3.60 -11.39 1.13
CA THR A 125 2.82 -12.50 1.66
C THR A 125 3.38 -13.84 1.21
N ALA A 126 3.61 -14.75 2.16
CA ALA A 126 4.07 -16.11 1.86
C ALA A 126 2.95 -17.02 1.33
N PHE A 127 1.78 -16.96 1.97
CA PHE A 127 0.58 -17.71 1.60
C PHE A 127 -0.61 -16.78 1.54
N GLY A 128 -1.26 -16.74 0.38
CA GLY A 128 -2.37 -15.85 0.09
C GLY A 128 -2.89 -16.11 -1.33
N PRO A 129 -3.71 -15.21 -1.87
CA PRO A 129 -4.15 -15.28 -3.26
C PRO A 129 -2.96 -15.36 -4.24
N MET A 130 -3.09 -16.16 -5.29
CA MET A 130 -2.07 -16.32 -6.33
C MET A 130 -2.68 -16.42 -7.72
N VAL A 131 -1.90 -16.09 -8.75
CA VAL A 131 -2.33 -16.24 -10.15
C VAL A 131 -2.35 -17.73 -10.51
N ASP A 132 -3.55 -18.30 -10.58
CA ASP A 132 -3.78 -19.72 -10.88
C ASP A 132 -4.33 -19.96 -12.30
N GLY A 133 -4.66 -18.89 -13.03
CA GLY A 133 -5.26 -18.96 -14.36
C GLY A 133 -6.76 -19.30 -14.37
N ILE A 134 -7.40 -19.44 -13.20
CA ILE A 134 -8.80 -19.87 -13.06
C ILE A 134 -9.59 -18.89 -12.21
N VAL A 135 -9.25 -18.78 -10.92
CA VAL A 135 -9.86 -17.81 -10.00
C VAL A 135 -9.23 -16.45 -10.24
N ILE A 136 -7.91 -16.39 -10.33
CA ILE A 136 -7.15 -15.19 -10.69
C ILE A 136 -6.47 -15.48 -12.03
N PRO A 137 -7.05 -15.03 -13.16
CA PRO A 137 -6.59 -15.42 -14.49
C PRO A 137 -5.18 -14.91 -14.83
N ALA A 138 -4.87 -13.70 -14.37
CA ALA A 138 -3.62 -13.02 -14.65
C ALA A 138 -3.24 -12.11 -13.50
N ASP A 139 -1.98 -11.67 -13.51
CA ASP A 139 -1.48 -10.68 -12.57
C ASP A 139 -2.26 -9.36 -12.72
N PRO A 140 -2.89 -8.83 -11.64
CA PRO A 140 -3.61 -7.57 -11.65
C PRO A 140 -2.77 -6.39 -12.15
N GLU A 141 -1.44 -6.37 -11.92
CA GLU A 141 -0.59 -5.28 -12.42
C GLU A 141 -0.65 -5.17 -13.95
N LYS A 142 -0.83 -6.29 -14.66
CA LYS A 142 -0.98 -6.29 -16.13
C LYS A 142 -2.28 -5.59 -16.56
N LEU A 143 -3.30 -5.56 -15.71
CA LEU A 143 -4.56 -4.85 -15.97
C LEU A 143 -4.39 -3.34 -15.98
N LEU A 144 -3.41 -2.79 -15.24
CA LEU A 144 -3.13 -1.36 -15.23
C LEU A 144 -2.63 -0.88 -16.61
N PHE A 145 -1.85 -1.72 -17.30
CA PHE A 145 -1.26 -1.39 -18.59
C PHE A 145 -2.13 -1.82 -19.76
N ASN A 146 -2.67 -3.05 -19.71
CA ASN A 146 -3.41 -3.67 -20.80
C ASN A 146 -4.67 -4.40 -20.26
N PRO A 147 -5.74 -3.66 -19.93
CA PRO A 147 -6.99 -4.29 -19.49
C PRO A 147 -7.61 -5.10 -20.65
N PRO A 148 -7.93 -6.39 -20.45
CA PRO A 148 -8.57 -7.21 -21.49
C PRO A 148 -9.92 -6.63 -21.90
N ALA A 149 -10.25 -6.71 -23.19
CA ALA A 149 -11.52 -6.20 -23.74
C ALA A 149 -12.77 -6.78 -23.04
N GLU A 150 -12.69 -8.03 -22.60
CA GLU A 150 -13.75 -8.72 -21.85
C GLU A 150 -14.02 -8.06 -20.50
N LEU A 151 -12.98 -7.57 -19.82
CA LEU A 151 -13.12 -6.87 -18.54
C LEU A 151 -13.71 -5.46 -18.74
N LEU A 152 -13.37 -4.80 -19.85
CA LEU A 152 -13.95 -3.50 -20.23
C LEU A 152 -15.45 -3.60 -20.56
N SER A 153 -15.86 -4.73 -21.16
CA SER A 153 -17.22 -5.00 -21.62
C SER A 153 -18.08 -5.74 -20.59
N GLY A 154 -17.51 -6.11 -19.44
CA GLY A 154 -18.20 -6.80 -18.36
C GLY A 154 -19.29 -5.97 -17.69
N PRO A 155 -20.14 -6.61 -16.85
CA PRO A 155 -21.15 -5.92 -16.07
C PRO A 155 -20.49 -4.84 -15.19
N LYS A 156 -21.11 -3.67 -15.14
CA LYS A 156 -20.63 -2.58 -14.31
C LYS A 156 -20.96 -2.86 -12.85
N VAL A 157 -19.91 -2.80 -12.03
CA VAL A 157 -19.96 -2.89 -10.56
C VAL A 157 -19.76 -1.48 -10.01
N ASP A 158 -20.59 -1.05 -9.06
CA ASP A 158 -20.36 0.21 -8.34
C ASP A 158 -19.29 -0.01 -7.28
N VAL A 159 -18.38 0.95 -7.10
CA VAL A 159 -17.20 0.80 -6.24
C VAL A 159 -17.08 1.97 -5.28
N LEU A 160 -16.90 1.68 -3.99
CA LEU A 160 -16.51 2.65 -2.97
C LEU A 160 -15.12 2.24 -2.47
N ILE A 161 -14.15 3.13 -2.62
CA ILE A 161 -12.76 2.92 -2.17
C ILE A 161 -12.47 3.93 -1.06
N GLY A 162 -11.70 3.53 -0.07
CA GLY A 162 -11.09 4.52 0.81
C GLY A 162 -9.86 4.03 1.54
N VAL A 163 -9.24 4.98 2.19
CA VAL A 163 -8.01 4.84 2.96
C VAL A 163 -8.10 5.69 4.21
N THR A 164 -7.32 5.37 5.22
CA THR A 164 -7.07 6.25 6.37
C THR A 164 -5.92 7.21 6.04
N ARG A 165 -5.71 8.23 6.88
CA ARG A 165 -4.62 9.19 6.67
C ARG A 165 -3.24 8.52 6.82
N ILE A 166 -3.12 7.53 7.71
CA ILE A 166 -1.88 6.80 7.99
C ILE A 166 -2.17 5.30 8.00
N GLU A 167 -1.64 4.56 7.03
CA GLU A 167 -1.94 3.13 6.90
C GLU A 167 -0.85 2.26 7.53
N SER A 168 0.40 2.71 7.51
CA SER A 168 1.57 1.88 7.84
C SER A 168 2.18 2.21 9.20
N PHE A 169 1.39 2.72 10.15
CA PHE A 169 1.90 3.11 11.48
C PHE A 169 2.26 1.89 12.36
N PHE A 170 1.60 0.75 12.14
CA PHE A 170 1.77 -0.46 12.95
C PHE A 170 3.14 -1.15 12.82
N TYR A 171 4.01 -0.68 11.91
CA TYR A 171 5.38 -1.19 11.78
C TYR A 171 6.36 -0.64 12.83
N PHE A 172 5.94 0.34 13.64
CA PHE A 172 6.79 1.03 14.59
C PHE A 172 6.41 0.68 16.03
N GLY A 173 7.40 0.56 16.90
CA GLY A 173 7.17 0.24 18.32
C GLY A 173 6.89 1.49 19.16
N ALA A 174 6.22 1.34 20.30
CA ALA A 174 5.84 2.43 21.21
C ALA A 174 6.96 3.44 21.57
N SER A 175 8.22 2.99 21.63
CA SER A 175 9.37 3.89 21.84
C SER A 175 9.64 4.78 20.62
N GLU A 176 9.61 4.22 19.42
CA GLU A 176 9.78 4.97 18.17
C GLU A 176 8.61 5.93 17.99
N GLU A 177 7.39 5.53 18.33
CA GLU A 177 6.22 6.40 18.29
C GLU A 177 6.37 7.66 19.17
N ARG A 178 7.01 7.51 20.34
CA ARG A 178 7.22 8.62 21.29
C ARG A 178 8.41 9.49 20.92
N TYR A 179 9.54 8.88 20.55
CA TYR A 179 10.82 9.58 20.41
C TYR A 179 11.24 9.80 18.94
N GLY A 180 10.57 9.16 17.99
CA GLY A 180 10.94 9.15 16.59
C GLY A 180 12.01 8.11 16.25
N ILE A 181 12.55 8.20 15.03
CA ILE A 181 13.60 7.30 14.54
C ILE A 181 14.79 8.09 14.00
N GLU A 182 15.96 7.47 14.01
CA GLU A 182 17.15 8.02 13.36
C GLU A 182 17.11 7.83 11.83
N ALA A 183 17.87 8.66 11.11
CA ALA A 183 18.02 8.53 9.66
C ALA A 183 18.56 7.14 9.25
N SER A 184 19.42 6.54 10.07
CA SER A 184 19.95 5.19 9.84
C SER A 184 18.85 4.13 9.84
N ARG A 185 17.86 4.24 10.74
CA ARG A 185 16.68 3.35 10.81
C ARG A 185 15.76 3.58 9.62
N ARG A 186 15.47 4.84 9.26
CA ARG A 186 14.72 5.17 8.03
C ARG A 186 15.35 4.51 6.80
N ASP A 187 16.66 4.69 6.61
CA ASP A 187 17.35 4.21 5.42
C ASP A 187 17.26 2.70 5.30
N ARG A 188 17.42 1.96 6.42
CA ARG A 188 17.22 0.51 6.43
C ARG A 188 15.80 0.10 6.05
N ILE A 189 14.78 0.77 6.59
CA ILE A 189 13.37 0.51 6.29
C ILE A 189 13.07 0.73 4.81
N LEU A 190 13.49 1.87 4.27
CA LEU A 190 13.26 2.23 2.87
C LEU A 190 14.07 1.34 1.91
N ARG A 191 15.28 0.93 2.29
CA ARG A 191 16.06 -0.05 1.53
C ARG A 191 15.36 -1.40 1.48
N THR A 192 14.80 -1.88 2.60
CA THR A 192 14.00 -3.12 2.60
C THR A 192 12.78 -2.99 1.69
N LEU A 193 12.03 -1.89 1.80
CA LEU A 193 10.88 -1.62 0.94
C LEU A 193 11.29 -1.71 -0.53
N VAL A 194 12.34 -0.99 -0.92
CA VAL A 194 12.78 -0.94 -2.31
C VAL A 194 13.26 -2.32 -2.79
N ARG A 195 14.03 -3.02 -1.97
CA ARG A 195 14.56 -4.35 -2.28
C ARG A 195 13.46 -5.39 -2.47
N ASN A 196 12.37 -5.28 -1.72
CA ASN A 196 11.27 -6.26 -1.76
C ASN A 196 10.23 -5.93 -2.83
N LEU A 197 10.04 -4.65 -3.18
CA LEU A 197 9.00 -4.24 -4.13
C LEU A 197 9.50 -4.10 -5.57
N PHE A 198 10.77 -3.77 -5.78
CA PHE A 198 11.30 -3.47 -7.11
C PHE A 198 12.42 -4.43 -7.52
N THR A 199 12.74 -4.45 -8.81
CA THR A 199 13.77 -5.30 -9.44
C THR A 199 14.87 -4.49 -10.13
N PHE A 200 14.52 -3.34 -10.71
CA PHE A 200 15.43 -2.50 -11.50
C PHE A 200 15.68 -1.13 -10.85
N HIS A 201 16.91 -0.62 -10.99
CA HIS A 201 17.33 0.72 -10.54
C HIS A 201 17.00 0.99 -9.07
N LEU A 202 17.32 0.02 -8.21
CA LEU A 202 16.96 0.07 -6.80
C LEU A 202 17.63 1.27 -6.08
N GLN A 203 18.88 1.58 -6.41
CA GLN A 203 19.59 2.69 -5.79
C GLN A 203 18.94 4.05 -6.12
N GLU A 204 18.60 4.27 -7.39
CA GLU A 204 17.94 5.50 -7.83
C GLU A 204 16.55 5.64 -7.21
N ILE A 205 15.77 4.55 -7.17
CA ILE A 205 14.46 4.53 -6.53
C ILE A 205 14.59 4.88 -5.05
N PHE A 206 15.51 4.23 -4.32
CA PHE A 206 15.76 4.50 -2.91
C PHE A 206 16.11 5.97 -2.64
N LEU A 207 17.08 6.52 -3.37
CA LEU A 207 17.50 7.91 -3.21
C LEU A 207 16.36 8.88 -3.53
N THR A 208 15.53 8.57 -4.53
CA THR A 208 14.40 9.42 -4.89
C THR A 208 13.31 9.39 -3.82
N ILE A 209 13.02 8.23 -3.21
CA ILE A 209 12.08 8.13 -2.07
C ILE A 209 12.59 8.94 -0.89
N VAL A 210 13.88 8.79 -0.52
CA VAL A 210 14.48 9.58 0.58
C VAL A 210 14.35 11.08 0.30
N ASN A 211 14.61 11.51 -0.94
CA ASN A 211 14.47 12.90 -1.33
C ASN A 211 13.03 13.40 -1.23
N GLU A 212 12.05 12.63 -1.71
CA GLU A 212 10.64 13.02 -1.73
C GLU A 212 10.02 13.12 -0.33
N TYR A 213 10.42 12.25 0.59
CA TYR A 213 9.87 12.17 1.94
C TYR A 213 10.72 12.86 3.02
N THR A 214 11.73 13.63 2.63
CA THR A 214 12.49 14.49 3.54
C THR A 214 11.98 15.93 3.46
N ASP A 215 11.67 16.54 4.61
CA ASP A 215 11.28 17.96 4.69
C ASP A 215 12.51 18.87 4.56
N TRP A 216 12.90 19.17 3.32
CA TRP A 216 14.05 20.02 3.02
C TRP A 216 13.90 21.49 3.45
N SER A 217 12.73 21.91 3.94
CA SER A 217 12.58 23.24 4.56
C SER A 217 13.33 23.34 5.89
N ARG A 218 13.67 22.19 6.50
CA ARG A 218 14.40 22.10 7.76
C ARG A 218 15.79 21.51 7.53
N PRO A 219 16.88 22.24 7.86
CA PRO A 219 18.24 21.73 7.69
C PRO A 219 18.56 20.59 8.67
N VAL A 220 17.96 20.61 9.86
CA VAL A 220 18.09 19.56 10.87
C VAL A 220 16.76 18.86 11.02
N GLN A 221 16.76 17.55 10.74
CA GLN A 221 15.56 16.72 10.87
C GLN A 221 15.42 16.23 12.31
N HIS A 222 14.29 16.54 12.93
CA HIS A 222 13.94 15.97 14.22
C HIS A 222 13.57 14.47 14.03
N PRO A 223 13.96 13.55 14.92
CA PRO A 223 13.67 12.12 14.76
C PRO A 223 12.19 11.78 14.53
N VAL A 224 11.27 12.55 15.13
CA VAL A 224 9.82 12.41 14.90
C VAL A 224 9.43 12.76 13.46
N ASN A 225 10.05 13.79 12.86
CA ASN A 225 9.78 14.13 11.46
C ASN A 225 10.33 13.07 10.52
N ILE A 226 11.47 12.45 10.87
CA ILE A 226 12.03 11.32 10.12
C ILE A 226 11.06 10.14 10.17
N LEU A 227 10.50 9.83 11.34
CA LEU A 227 9.47 8.81 11.49
C LEU A 227 8.24 9.14 10.63
N ASP A 228 7.70 10.35 10.73
CA ASP A 228 6.48 10.75 10.01
C ASP A 228 6.67 10.68 8.49
N GLY A 229 7.82 11.14 7.98
CA GLY A 229 8.16 11.00 6.56
C GLY A 229 8.30 9.54 6.12
N THR A 230 8.86 8.68 6.98
CA THR A 230 9.00 7.23 6.70
C THR A 230 7.65 6.54 6.69
N VAL A 231 6.79 6.84 7.66
CA VAL A 231 5.43 6.33 7.76
C VAL A 231 4.60 6.76 6.55
N ASP A 232 4.70 8.02 6.14
CA ASP A 232 4.02 8.54 4.94
C ASP A 232 4.51 7.79 3.68
N ALA A 233 5.81 7.51 3.56
CA ALA A 233 6.36 6.75 2.43
C ALA A 233 5.82 5.32 2.36
N LEU A 234 5.79 4.62 3.50
CA LEU A 234 5.22 3.27 3.59
C LEU A 234 3.71 3.27 3.34
N THR A 235 2.99 4.26 3.87
CA THR A 235 1.53 4.42 3.68
C THR A 235 1.20 4.60 2.21
N ASP A 236 1.92 5.51 1.54
CA ASP A 236 1.71 5.80 0.13
C ASP A 236 2.08 4.60 -0.75
N ALA A 237 3.21 3.94 -0.49
CA ALA A 237 3.69 2.81 -1.30
C ALA A 237 2.82 1.54 -1.16
N LEU A 238 2.39 1.19 0.05
CA LEU A 238 1.76 -0.10 0.33
C LEU A 238 0.22 -0.08 0.17
N VAL A 239 -0.41 1.08 0.35
CA VAL A 239 -1.87 1.18 0.41
C VAL A 239 -2.43 2.32 -0.46
N VAL A 240 -2.00 3.57 -0.26
CA VAL A 240 -2.66 4.71 -0.94
C VAL A 240 -2.44 4.70 -2.45
N ALA A 241 -1.21 4.55 -2.94
CA ALA A 241 -0.94 4.50 -4.37
C ALA A 241 -1.61 3.30 -5.05
N PRO A 242 -1.60 2.08 -4.48
CA PRO A 242 -2.43 0.97 -4.98
C PRO A 242 -3.94 1.24 -4.99
N ALA A 243 -4.49 1.86 -3.95
CA ALA A 243 -5.93 2.19 -3.87
C ALA A 243 -6.32 3.24 -4.92
N VAL A 244 -5.52 4.30 -5.09
CA VAL A 244 -5.75 5.33 -6.10
C VAL A 244 -5.53 4.79 -7.52
N SER A 245 -4.58 3.87 -7.72
CA SER A 245 -4.43 3.14 -8.99
C SER A 245 -5.69 2.35 -9.33
N SER A 246 -6.30 1.71 -8.34
CA SER A 246 -7.58 1.01 -8.46
C SER A 246 -8.70 1.97 -8.85
N ALA A 247 -8.85 3.09 -8.13
CA ALA A 247 -9.85 4.11 -8.45
C ALA A 247 -9.67 4.68 -9.88
N ASN A 248 -8.42 4.92 -10.29
CA ASN A 248 -8.09 5.41 -11.64
C ASN A 248 -8.42 4.39 -12.73
N LEU A 249 -8.08 3.12 -12.53
CA LEU A 249 -8.41 2.06 -13.49
C LEU A 249 -9.92 1.87 -13.61
N LEU A 250 -10.61 1.71 -12.49
CA LEU A 250 -12.04 1.39 -12.44
C LEU A 250 -12.89 2.54 -12.98
N SER A 251 -12.53 3.79 -12.68
CA SER A 251 -13.19 4.97 -13.24
C SER A 251 -13.01 5.05 -14.77
N LYS A 252 -11.81 4.79 -15.31
CA LYS A 252 -11.58 4.68 -16.77
C LYS A 252 -12.36 3.55 -17.43
N MET A 253 -12.55 2.45 -16.72
CA MET A 253 -13.39 1.33 -17.13
C MET A 253 -14.90 1.63 -17.00
N ARG A 254 -15.28 2.86 -16.62
CA ARG A 254 -16.66 3.33 -16.46
C ARG A 254 -17.44 2.63 -15.35
N HIS A 255 -16.74 2.19 -14.30
CA HIS A 255 -17.39 1.84 -13.03
C HIS A 255 -17.72 3.11 -12.26
N ARG A 256 -18.92 3.20 -11.67
CA ARG A 256 -19.25 4.32 -10.77
C ARG A 256 -18.39 4.16 -9.52
N THR A 257 -17.44 5.05 -9.36
CA THR A 257 -16.43 4.95 -8.31
C THR A 257 -16.58 6.12 -7.36
N PHE A 258 -16.51 5.87 -6.06
CA PHE A 258 -16.47 6.88 -5.01
C PHE A 258 -15.20 6.68 -4.20
N LEU A 259 -14.55 7.77 -3.80
CA LEU A 259 -13.33 7.74 -2.98
C LEU A 259 -13.56 8.51 -1.68
N TYR A 260 -13.15 7.94 -0.54
CA TYR A 260 -13.00 8.68 0.71
C TYR A 260 -11.58 8.61 1.27
N VAL A 261 -11.28 9.57 2.13
CA VAL A 261 -10.13 9.53 3.03
C VAL A 261 -10.64 9.76 4.45
N PHE A 262 -10.46 8.77 5.32
CA PHE A 262 -10.82 8.89 6.72
C PHE A 262 -9.70 9.60 7.49
N ASN A 263 -10.07 10.70 8.13
CA ASN A 263 -9.15 11.68 8.70
C ASN A 263 -9.72 12.22 10.01
N TYR A 264 -10.08 11.30 10.92
CA TYR A 264 -10.53 11.63 12.26
C TYR A 264 -9.74 10.85 13.32
N PRO A 265 -9.11 11.52 14.29
CA PRO A 265 -8.44 10.86 15.40
C PRO A 265 -9.49 10.49 16.44
N THR A 266 -9.68 9.19 16.66
CA THR A 266 -10.57 8.71 17.72
C THR A 266 -10.08 9.20 19.07
N GLU A 267 -10.95 9.82 19.88
CA GLU A 267 -10.53 10.49 21.12
C GLU A 267 -9.98 9.52 22.17
N ALA A 268 -10.58 8.34 22.25
CA ALA A 268 -10.18 7.25 23.15
C ALA A 268 -9.13 6.30 22.54
N SER A 269 -8.46 6.71 21.46
CA SER A 269 -7.45 5.90 20.78
C SER A 269 -6.18 5.76 21.63
N ASP A 270 -5.56 4.58 21.60
CA ASP A 270 -4.27 4.33 22.27
C ASP A 270 -3.09 5.00 21.56
N TYR A 271 -3.32 5.51 20.35
CA TYR A 271 -2.29 6.17 19.54
C TYR A 271 -1.98 7.59 20.01
N PRO A 272 -0.72 8.06 19.86
CA PRO A 272 -0.36 9.44 20.15
C PRO A 272 -1.28 10.45 19.45
N GLN A 273 -1.85 11.41 20.18
CA GLN A 273 -2.77 12.43 19.63
C GLN A 273 -2.20 13.26 18.47
N ARG A 274 -0.87 13.26 18.27
CA ARG A 274 -0.22 13.88 17.10
C ARG A 274 -0.61 13.19 15.79
N LEU A 275 -0.95 11.90 15.86
CA LEU A 275 -1.34 11.10 14.72
C LEU A 275 -2.82 11.34 14.47
N VAL A 276 -3.13 11.69 13.22
CA VAL A 276 -4.48 12.13 12.88
C VAL A 276 -5.42 10.95 12.76
N CYS A 277 -4.98 9.83 12.19
CA CYS A 277 -5.78 8.62 12.11
C CYS A 277 -4.91 7.48 11.55
N VAL A 278 -5.00 6.29 12.13
CA VAL A 278 -4.27 5.09 11.67
C VAL A 278 -5.18 4.03 11.04
N HIS A 279 -4.56 3.01 10.42
CA HIS A 279 -5.23 1.86 9.78
C HIS A 279 -6.31 1.23 10.67
N GLY A 280 -7.50 1.04 10.10
CA GLY A 280 -8.64 0.40 10.77
C GLY A 280 -9.43 1.29 11.71
N GLU A 281 -9.05 2.55 11.96
CA GLU A 281 -9.84 3.44 12.82
C GLU A 281 -11.18 3.87 12.21
N ASP A 282 -11.44 3.61 10.94
CA ASP A 282 -12.76 3.82 10.31
C ASP A 282 -13.75 2.67 10.56
N ILE A 283 -13.26 1.48 10.91
CA ILE A 283 -14.06 0.27 11.16
C ILE A 283 -15.07 0.43 12.31
N PRO A 284 -14.70 0.95 13.50
CA PRO A 284 -15.65 1.06 14.61
C PRO A 284 -16.85 1.94 14.25
N TYR A 285 -16.63 3.01 13.48
CA TYR A 285 -17.68 3.92 13.03
C TYR A 285 -18.61 3.27 12.00
N LEU A 286 -18.08 2.40 11.14
CA LEU A 286 -18.88 1.63 10.19
C LEU A 286 -19.80 0.61 10.88
N PHE A 287 -19.29 -0.12 11.88
CA PHE A 287 -20.07 -1.15 12.57
C PHE A 287 -20.93 -0.62 13.73
N GLY A 288 -20.96 0.69 13.94
CA GLY A 288 -21.80 1.32 14.95
C GLY A 288 -21.29 1.12 16.38
N ALA A 289 -19.99 0.91 16.58
CA ALA A 289 -19.41 0.79 17.93
C ALA A 289 -19.75 2.01 18.82
N PRO A 290 -19.72 3.26 18.30
CA PRO A 290 -20.14 4.43 19.09
C PRO A 290 -21.61 4.43 19.52
N LEU A 291 -22.48 3.68 18.85
CA LEU A 291 -23.93 3.65 19.12
C LEU A 291 -24.30 2.69 20.26
N VAL A 292 -23.36 1.86 20.70
CA VAL A 292 -23.59 0.83 21.71
C VAL A 292 -22.52 0.91 22.80
N ASN A 293 -22.87 0.45 24.00
CA ASN A 293 -21.96 0.57 25.14
C ASN A 293 -20.71 -0.33 25.03
N ASN A 294 -20.84 -1.49 24.36
CA ASN A 294 -19.73 -2.41 24.18
C ASN A 294 -19.94 -3.21 22.89
N LEU A 295 -19.01 -3.10 21.94
CA LEU A 295 -19.00 -3.88 20.71
C LEU A 295 -17.63 -4.53 20.53
N ALA A 296 -17.59 -5.86 20.70
CA ALA A 296 -16.40 -6.67 20.49
C ALA A 296 -15.18 -6.14 21.28
N HIS A 297 -14.12 -5.75 20.57
CA HIS A 297 -12.87 -5.24 21.12
C HIS A 297 -12.71 -3.73 20.90
N PHE A 298 -13.74 -3.03 20.40
CA PHE A 298 -13.67 -1.59 20.19
C PHE A 298 -13.74 -0.84 21.52
N PRO A 299 -13.13 0.36 21.60
CA PRO A 299 -13.28 1.25 22.76
C PRO A 299 -14.74 1.47 23.11
N SER A 300 -15.05 1.65 24.39
CA SER A 300 -16.42 1.92 24.85
C SER A 300 -16.73 3.41 25.03
N ASN A 301 -15.69 4.24 25.09
CA ASN A 301 -15.81 5.66 25.45
C ASN A 301 -15.81 6.54 24.21
N TYR A 302 -16.96 6.67 23.55
CA TYR A 302 -17.13 7.57 22.41
C TYR A 302 -17.87 8.86 22.78
N SER A 303 -17.44 9.97 22.20
CA SER A 303 -18.03 11.29 22.36
C SER A 303 -19.31 11.44 21.53
N LYS A 304 -20.19 12.38 21.89
CA LYS A 304 -21.43 12.66 21.12
C LYS A 304 -21.13 13.01 19.64
N PRO A 305 -20.07 13.78 19.31
CA PRO A 305 -19.64 13.96 17.93
C PRO A 305 -19.25 12.67 17.19
N GLU A 306 -18.60 11.71 17.86
CA GLU A 306 -18.22 10.40 17.30
C GLU A 306 -19.44 9.54 16.98
N ILE A 307 -20.46 9.59 17.84
CA ILE A 307 -21.78 8.97 17.59
C ILE A 307 -22.37 9.49 16.27
N ALA A 308 -22.44 10.82 16.11
CA ALA A 308 -22.99 11.43 14.89
C ALA A 308 -22.15 11.13 13.63
N LEU A 309 -20.83 10.95 13.77
CA LEU A 309 -19.96 10.52 12.67
C LEU A 309 -20.26 9.06 12.28
N SER A 310 -20.45 8.18 13.25
CA SER A 310 -20.81 6.77 13.01
C SER A 310 -22.15 6.65 12.29
N GLU A 311 -23.18 7.38 12.74
CA GLU A 311 -24.49 7.42 12.06
C GLU A 311 -24.35 7.85 10.59
N ALA A 312 -23.54 8.89 10.33
CA ALA A 312 -23.31 9.37 8.98
C ALA A 312 -22.58 8.35 8.09
N ILE A 313 -21.54 7.69 8.61
CA ILE A 313 -20.79 6.66 7.89
C ILE A 313 -21.71 5.48 7.58
N MET A 314 -22.46 4.99 8.56
CA MET A 314 -23.44 3.92 8.35
C MET A 314 -24.48 4.30 7.30
N LEU A 315 -24.96 5.55 7.29
CA LEU A 315 -25.89 6.03 6.28
C LEU A 315 -25.27 6.00 4.88
N TYR A 316 -24.07 6.54 4.70
CA TYR A 316 -23.38 6.53 3.40
C TYR A 316 -23.14 5.10 2.89
N TRP A 317 -22.64 4.20 3.74
CA TRP A 317 -22.34 2.82 3.36
C TRP A 317 -23.61 2.04 3.04
N THR A 318 -24.67 2.17 3.85
CA THR A 318 -25.93 1.47 3.60
C THR A 318 -26.67 2.03 2.39
N ASN A 319 -26.60 3.34 2.12
CA ASN A 319 -27.12 3.92 0.89
C ASN A 319 -26.39 3.40 -0.34
N PHE A 320 -25.06 3.37 -0.29
CA PHE A 320 -24.27 2.77 -1.35
C PHE A 320 -24.62 1.30 -1.55
N ALA A 321 -24.75 0.51 -0.48
CA ALA A 321 -25.13 -0.88 -0.57
C ALA A 321 -26.54 -1.10 -1.15
N LYS A 322 -27.50 -0.20 -0.88
CA LYS A 322 -28.87 -0.26 -1.41
C LYS A 322 -28.96 0.20 -2.86
N TYR A 323 -28.32 1.32 -3.20
CA TYR A 323 -28.60 2.09 -4.42
C TYR A 323 -27.40 2.29 -5.35
N GLY A 324 -26.18 2.00 -4.90
CA GLY A 324 -24.95 2.31 -5.64
C GLY A 324 -24.58 3.78 -5.62
N ASP A 325 -25.23 4.55 -4.75
CA ASP A 325 -24.97 5.96 -4.55
C ASP A 325 -25.02 6.25 -3.05
N PRO A 326 -23.95 6.78 -2.43
CA PRO A 326 -23.93 7.09 -1.01
C PRO A 326 -24.88 8.25 -0.65
N ASN A 327 -25.31 9.07 -1.62
CA ASN A 327 -25.99 10.36 -1.40
C ASN A 327 -27.51 10.29 -1.23
N VAL A 328 -28.12 9.10 -1.18
CA VAL A 328 -29.59 8.99 -1.17
C VAL A 328 -30.18 9.44 0.16
N ILE A 329 -30.87 10.59 0.17
CA ILE A 329 -31.57 11.11 1.35
C ILE A 329 -33.00 10.56 1.34
N HIS A 330 -33.41 9.88 2.42
CA HIS A 330 -34.73 9.23 2.53
C HIS A 330 -35.88 10.21 2.83
N ASP A 331 -35.60 11.36 3.46
CA ASP A 331 -36.59 12.40 3.75
C ASP A 331 -36.41 13.65 2.88
N LEU A 332 -37.15 13.68 1.77
CA LEU A 332 -37.30 14.89 0.94
C LEU A 332 -38.15 15.97 1.64
N GLU A 333 -38.88 15.62 2.72
CA GLU A 333 -39.79 16.51 3.44
C GLU A 333 -39.21 17.10 4.74
N ALA A 334 -38.04 16.65 5.19
CA ALA A 334 -37.38 17.21 6.37
C ALA A 334 -36.84 18.62 6.05
N PRO A 335 -37.20 19.67 6.83
CA PRO A 335 -36.67 21.02 6.64
C PRO A 335 -35.13 21.02 6.64
N GLU A 336 -34.47 21.85 5.82
CA GLU A 336 -32.99 21.96 5.82
C GLU A 336 -32.37 22.23 7.20
N ARG A 337 -33.18 22.78 8.12
CA ARG A 337 -32.83 23.04 9.52
C ARG A 337 -32.69 21.79 10.38
N THR A 338 -33.32 20.67 10.03
CA THR A 338 -33.21 19.39 10.75
C THR A 338 -32.17 18.45 10.15
N ARG A 339 -31.62 18.77 8.96
CA ARG A 339 -30.59 17.95 8.33
C ARG A 339 -29.29 17.96 9.13
N GLY A 340 -28.79 16.79 9.48
CA GLY A 340 -27.53 16.59 10.19
C GLY A 340 -26.34 17.20 9.44
N ARG A 341 -25.23 17.46 10.14
CA ARG A 341 -24.02 18.07 9.53
C ARG A 341 -23.50 17.32 8.30
N PHE A 342 -23.72 16.01 8.23
CA PHE A 342 -23.24 15.15 7.15
C PHE A 342 -24.23 15.06 5.97
N GLU A 343 -25.53 15.29 6.18
CA GLU A 343 -26.58 15.21 5.14
C GLU A 343 -26.57 16.37 4.14
N ARG A 344 -25.73 17.38 4.39
CA ARG A 344 -25.58 18.58 3.54
C ARG A 344 -24.52 18.41 2.45
N PHE A 345 -23.74 17.32 2.48
CA PHE A 345 -22.62 17.12 1.56
C PHE A 345 -22.97 16.05 0.54
N ILE A 346 -22.87 16.42 -0.74
CA ILE A 346 -22.99 15.48 -1.86
C ILE A 346 -21.61 14.91 -2.13
N TRP A 347 -21.41 13.63 -1.84
CA TRP A 347 -20.22 12.86 -2.18
C TRP A 347 -20.11 12.72 -3.70
N PRO A 348 -19.13 13.36 -4.34
CA PRO A 348 -19.00 13.33 -5.79
C PRO A 348 -18.51 11.97 -6.29
N LEU A 349 -18.88 11.64 -7.53
CA LEU A 349 -18.23 10.56 -8.27
C LEU A 349 -16.74 10.86 -8.45
N TYR A 350 -15.91 9.84 -8.27
CA TYR A 350 -14.50 9.87 -8.58
C TYR A 350 -14.28 9.65 -10.07
N ASP A 351 -13.42 10.47 -10.66
CA ASP A 351 -12.92 10.31 -12.01
C ASP A 351 -11.41 10.57 -12.04
N SER A 352 -10.70 9.97 -13.00
CA SER A 352 -9.24 10.07 -13.07
C SER A 352 -8.70 11.48 -13.35
N VAL A 353 -9.57 12.41 -13.79
CA VAL A 353 -9.19 13.78 -14.15
C VAL A 353 -9.34 14.72 -12.95
N ASN A 354 -10.50 14.75 -12.31
CA ASN A 354 -10.77 15.64 -11.18
C ASN A 354 -10.39 15.03 -9.83
N GLN A 355 -10.32 13.69 -9.73
CA GLN A 355 -9.89 12.93 -8.55
C GLN A 355 -10.55 13.41 -7.24
N LYS A 356 -11.85 13.75 -7.30
CA LYS A 356 -12.59 14.23 -6.14
C LYS A 356 -12.83 13.12 -5.13
N TYR A 357 -12.69 13.43 -3.86
CA TYR A 357 -12.93 12.51 -2.76
C TYR A 357 -13.61 13.21 -1.58
N LEU A 358 -14.26 12.42 -0.73
CA LEU A 358 -14.81 12.89 0.54
C LEU A 358 -13.79 12.66 1.65
N SER A 359 -13.32 13.75 2.27
CA SER A 359 -12.55 13.67 3.51
C SER A 359 -13.53 13.52 4.67
N LEU A 360 -13.55 12.32 5.28
CA LEU A 360 -14.38 12.00 6.44
C LEU A 360 -13.65 12.44 7.70
N ALA A 361 -14.23 13.42 8.37
CA ALA A 361 -13.78 13.96 9.65
C ALA A 361 -15.00 14.57 10.38
N MET A 362 -14.81 15.12 11.58
CA MET A 362 -15.88 15.85 12.29
C MET A 362 -16.55 16.96 11.46
N LYS A 363 -15.81 17.51 10.50
CA LYS A 363 -16.33 18.40 9.48
C LYS A 363 -15.98 17.79 8.11
N PRO A 364 -16.90 17.06 7.47
CA PRO A 364 -16.62 16.45 6.18
C PRO A 364 -16.30 17.53 5.14
N LYS A 365 -15.37 17.23 4.23
CA LYS A 365 -14.96 18.16 3.17
C LYS A 365 -14.78 17.42 1.87
N ILE A 366 -15.29 18.00 0.79
CA ILE A 366 -14.93 17.57 -0.56
C ILE A 366 -13.55 18.16 -0.87
N ARG A 367 -12.65 17.31 -1.31
CA ARG A 367 -11.32 17.67 -1.76
C ARG A 367 -11.04 16.95 -3.08
N ASP A 368 -9.94 17.31 -3.71
CA ASP A 368 -9.46 16.72 -4.94
C ASP A 368 -7.98 16.36 -4.81
N HIS A 369 -7.52 15.45 -5.68
CA HIS A 369 -6.13 15.03 -5.81
C HIS A 369 -5.44 14.74 -4.45
N TYR A 370 -5.96 13.76 -3.72
CA TYR A 370 -5.35 13.34 -2.45
C TYR A 370 -3.87 13.03 -2.65
N HIS A 371 -2.98 13.69 -1.89
CA HIS A 371 -1.53 13.51 -2.02
C HIS A 371 -0.98 13.70 -3.45
N ALA A 372 -1.58 14.58 -4.27
CA ALA A 372 -1.30 14.75 -5.70
C ALA A 372 0.18 14.63 -6.11
N HIS A 373 1.06 15.37 -5.41
CA HIS A 373 2.50 15.39 -5.67
C HIS A 373 3.15 14.01 -5.44
N ARG A 374 2.95 13.44 -4.24
CA ARG A 374 3.50 12.14 -3.85
C ARG A 374 2.90 11.00 -4.66
N LEU A 375 1.61 11.06 -4.99
CA LEU A 375 0.99 10.06 -5.87
C LEU A 375 1.48 10.19 -7.31
N SER A 376 1.74 11.39 -7.83
CA SER A 376 2.40 11.54 -9.13
C SER A 376 3.78 10.87 -9.12
N PHE A 377 4.53 11.03 -8.02
CA PHE A 377 5.80 10.33 -7.82
C PHE A 377 5.65 8.80 -7.90
N TRP A 378 4.76 8.20 -7.11
CA TRP A 378 4.56 6.73 -7.09
C TRP A 378 3.92 6.17 -8.37
N LEU A 379 2.98 6.90 -8.97
CA LEU A 379 2.18 6.41 -10.10
C LEU A 379 2.79 6.74 -11.47
N SER A 380 3.73 7.69 -11.54
CA SER A 380 4.34 8.15 -12.80
C SER A 380 5.87 8.03 -12.81
N LEU A 381 6.57 8.53 -11.79
CA LEU A 381 8.04 8.55 -11.80
C LEU A 381 8.63 7.16 -11.49
N ILE A 382 8.22 6.54 -10.40
CA ILE A 382 8.75 5.23 -9.99
C ILE A 382 8.58 4.16 -11.09
N PRO A 383 7.42 4.01 -11.77
CA PRO A 383 7.28 3.05 -12.87
C PRO A 383 8.13 3.36 -14.12
N LYS A 384 8.61 4.60 -14.28
CA LYS A 384 9.56 4.96 -15.34
C LYS A 384 10.99 4.59 -14.97
N LEU A 385 11.36 4.75 -13.69
CA LEU A 385 12.65 4.30 -13.15
C LEU A 385 12.73 2.76 -13.12
N HIS A 386 11.63 2.10 -12.75
CA HIS A 386 11.55 0.65 -12.63
C HIS A 386 11.41 -0.06 -13.99
N ARG A 387 12.45 0.05 -14.83
CA ARG A 387 12.55 -0.59 -16.14
C ARG A 387 13.97 -1.06 -16.36
N GLN A 388 14.17 -2.15 -17.09
CA GLN A 388 15.51 -2.67 -17.43
C GLN A 388 16.35 -1.69 -18.29
N GLY A 389 15.70 -0.71 -18.94
CA GLY A 389 16.32 0.16 -19.94
C GLY A 389 16.23 -0.41 -21.35
N THR A 390 16.67 0.35 -22.36
CA THR A 390 16.65 -0.07 -23.77
C THR A 390 17.92 -0.81 -24.21
N THR A 391 18.96 -0.79 -23.37
CA THR A 391 20.25 -1.43 -23.64
C THR A 391 20.27 -2.84 -23.02
N PRO A 392 20.32 -3.91 -23.82
CA PRO A 392 20.23 -5.28 -23.33
C PRO A 392 21.47 -5.76 -22.52
N ASP A 393 22.59 -5.03 -22.57
CA ASP A 393 23.88 -5.46 -22.00
C ASP A 393 24.26 -4.78 -20.68
N VAL A 394 23.31 -4.19 -19.94
CA VAL A 394 23.60 -3.60 -18.63
C VAL A 394 23.87 -4.71 -17.61
N ALA A 395 25.01 -4.64 -16.93
CA ALA A 395 25.36 -5.60 -15.88
C ALA A 395 24.27 -5.64 -14.80
N SER A 396 23.84 -6.82 -14.39
CA SER A 396 22.76 -6.99 -13.40
C SER A 396 23.02 -6.26 -12.07
N GLN A 397 24.28 -6.05 -11.73
CA GLN A 397 24.73 -5.29 -10.56
C GLN A 397 24.28 -3.81 -10.60
N HIS A 398 24.13 -3.22 -11.78
CA HIS A 398 23.65 -1.84 -11.95
C HIS A 398 22.23 -1.63 -11.39
N HIS A 399 21.46 -2.70 -11.27
CA HIS A 399 20.10 -2.61 -10.75
C HIS A 399 20.03 -2.75 -9.23
N LEU A 400 21.13 -3.07 -8.54
CA LEU A 400 21.13 -3.37 -7.11
C LEU A 400 21.33 -2.10 -6.27
N LEU A 401 21.03 -2.21 -4.97
CA LEU A 401 21.38 -1.17 -4.01
C LEU A 401 22.89 -1.15 -3.78
N ASP A 402 23.43 0.01 -3.42
CA ASP A 402 24.79 0.08 -2.88
C ASP A 402 24.86 -0.75 -1.58
N ASP A 403 25.94 -1.52 -1.40
CA ASP A 403 26.12 -2.41 -0.25
C ASP A 403 24.96 -3.44 -0.08
N HIS A 404 24.39 -3.92 -1.19
CA HIS A 404 23.23 -4.82 -1.15
C HIS A 404 23.48 -6.17 -0.46
N ASP A 405 24.73 -6.62 -0.39
CA ASP A 405 25.13 -7.88 0.24
C ASP A 405 25.23 -7.77 1.77
N ASN A 406 25.24 -6.54 2.31
CA ASN A 406 25.34 -6.31 3.75
C ASN A 406 23.96 -6.36 4.42
N PRO A 407 23.65 -7.39 5.22
CA PRO A 407 22.34 -7.55 5.85
C PRO A 407 22.04 -6.44 6.87
N LEU A 408 23.06 -5.75 7.40
CA LEU A 408 22.88 -4.64 8.37
C LEU A 408 22.32 -3.37 7.71
N THR A 409 22.27 -3.31 6.38
CA THR A 409 21.71 -2.17 5.65
C THR A 409 20.20 -2.28 5.43
N TYR A 410 19.57 -3.33 5.96
CA TYR A 410 18.14 -3.60 5.82
C TYR A 410 17.46 -3.72 7.19
N ASP A 411 16.18 -3.42 7.19
CA ASP A 411 15.27 -3.65 8.31
C ASP A 411 14.38 -4.84 7.98
N GLY A 412 14.66 -6.01 8.58
CA GLY A 412 13.90 -7.24 8.33
C GLY A 412 14.39 -8.09 7.16
N ILE A 413 13.52 -8.99 6.69
CA ILE A 413 13.87 -10.00 5.70
C ILE A 413 13.72 -9.40 4.29
N VAL A 414 14.71 -9.64 3.44
CA VAL A 414 14.70 -9.19 2.05
C VAL A 414 14.58 -10.36 1.07
N ARG A 415 14.01 -10.10 -0.11
CA ARG A 415 14.00 -11.05 -1.22
C ARG A 415 15.43 -11.45 -1.55
N GLN A 416 15.66 -12.75 -1.65
CA GLN A 416 16.91 -13.25 -2.22
C GLN A 416 16.88 -12.92 -3.71
N GLY A 417 17.84 -12.09 -4.16
CA GLY A 417 17.97 -11.77 -5.58
C GLY A 417 18.21 -13.03 -6.40
N PRO A 418 18.19 -12.95 -7.74
CA PRO A 418 18.67 -14.06 -8.56
C PRO A 418 20.06 -14.42 -8.05
N VAL A 419 20.20 -15.62 -7.50
CA VAL A 419 21.48 -16.18 -7.06
C VAL A 419 22.37 -16.12 -8.29
N LEU A 420 23.31 -15.16 -8.32
CA LEU A 420 24.49 -15.30 -9.13
C LEU A 420 25.15 -16.56 -8.59
N SER A 421 24.86 -17.68 -9.25
CA SER A 421 25.65 -18.88 -9.06
C SER A 421 27.09 -18.45 -9.25
N PRO A 422 28.03 -18.82 -8.36
CA PRO A 422 29.42 -18.55 -8.61
C PRO A 422 29.75 -19.27 -9.92
N ILE A 423 29.90 -18.49 -11.00
CA ILE A 423 30.50 -18.99 -12.23
C ILE A 423 31.84 -19.58 -11.79
N GLY A 424 32.03 -20.85 -12.09
CA GLY A 424 32.99 -21.74 -11.43
C GLY A 424 34.31 -21.06 -11.08
N MET A 425 34.62 -21.04 -9.79
CA MET A 425 36.01 -21.14 -9.38
C MET A 425 36.50 -22.50 -9.86
N ALA A 426 37.11 -22.52 -11.05
CA ALA A 426 37.96 -23.62 -11.45
C ALA A 426 38.99 -23.86 -10.33
N PRO A 427 39.21 -25.12 -9.90
CA PRO A 427 40.17 -25.41 -8.84
C PRO A 427 41.54 -24.91 -9.28
N ARG A 428 42.14 -24.05 -8.46
CA ARG A 428 43.53 -23.58 -8.62
C ARG A 428 44.45 -24.80 -8.67
N ALA A 429 44.95 -25.11 -9.87
CA ALA A 429 46.05 -26.06 -10.03
C ALA A 429 47.34 -25.47 -9.42
N PRO A 430 48.18 -26.29 -8.76
CA PRO A 430 49.36 -25.81 -8.05
C PRO A 430 50.43 -25.29 -9.02
N THR A 431 51.06 -24.19 -8.61
CA THR A 431 52.13 -23.49 -9.32
C THR A 431 53.39 -24.35 -9.44
N LEU A 432 53.76 -24.72 -10.67
CA LEU A 432 55.09 -25.24 -10.99
C LEU A 432 55.83 -24.26 -11.92
N ARG A 433 57.05 -23.91 -11.50
CA ARG A 433 57.95 -22.91 -12.10
C ARG A 433 58.34 -23.26 -13.54
N PRO A 434 58.64 -22.27 -14.41
CA PRO A 434 59.12 -22.53 -15.77
C PRO A 434 60.65 -22.68 -15.82
N ARG A 435 61.11 -23.62 -16.65
CA ARG A 435 62.47 -23.70 -17.23
C ARG A 435 62.37 -24.09 -18.72
N PRO A 436 63.41 -23.78 -19.53
CA PRO A 436 63.22 -23.08 -20.80
C PRO A 436 63.32 -23.97 -22.05
N HIS A 437 62.94 -23.37 -23.18
CA HIS A 437 62.83 -23.89 -24.55
C HIS A 437 64.12 -24.46 -25.17
N LEU A 438 63.96 -25.44 -26.07
CA LEU A 438 64.68 -25.63 -27.34
C LEU A 438 63.83 -26.55 -28.27
N PRO A 439 64.04 -26.61 -29.61
CA PRO A 439 62.95 -26.78 -30.58
C PRO A 439 62.98 -28.14 -31.27
N SER A 440 61.88 -28.51 -31.93
CA SER A 440 61.95 -29.53 -32.98
C SER A 440 60.99 -29.23 -34.12
N ALA A 441 61.49 -29.55 -35.30
CA ALA A 441 60.92 -29.27 -36.60
C ALA A 441 60.20 -30.51 -37.18
N THR A 442 59.52 -30.26 -38.29
CA THR A 442 59.21 -31.17 -39.42
C THR A 442 58.22 -32.32 -39.24
N ALA A 443 57.11 -32.23 -40.00
CA ALA A 443 56.65 -33.17 -41.06
C ALA A 443 55.22 -32.73 -41.48
N SER A 444 54.97 -32.10 -42.63
CA SER A 444 54.91 -32.61 -44.02
C SER A 444 53.82 -33.66 -44.29
N SER A 445 52.78 -33.26 -45.03
CA SER A 445 51.94 -34.03 -45.97
C SER A 445 50.65 -33.22 -46.19
N GLY A 446 50.24 -32.72 -47.37
CA GLY A 446 50.63 -33.00 -48.73
C GLY A 446 49.55 -33.78 -49.48
N ALA A 447 48.51 -33.11 -50.01
CA ALA A 447 47.83 -33.50 -51.25
C ALA A 447 46.82 -32.44 -51.72
N LYS A 448 46.83 -32.22 -53.04
CA LYS A 448 46.14 -31.20 -53.84
C LYS A 448 44.86 -31.74 -54.51
N ILE A 449 44.20 -30.83 -55.25
CA ILE A 449 43.34 -31.00 -56.45
C ILE A 449 41.84 -31.13 -56.10
N GLY A 450 40.88 -30.39 -56.68
CA GLY A 450 40.92 -29.34 -57.70
C GLY A 450 39.49 -28.99 -58.19
N LEU A 451 39.39 -27.78 -58.77
CA LEU A 451 38.50 -27.30 -59.84
C LEU A 451 36.97 -27.10 -59.69
N SER A 452 36.58 -25.93 -60.23
CA SER A 452 35.32 -25.55 -60.94
C SER A 452 34.16 -25.02 -60.08
N ALA A 453 33.40 -23.96 -60.42
CA ALA A 453 33.45 -22.81 -61.34
C ALA A 453 32.15 -21.97 -61.07
N ALA A 454 32.11 -20.72 -61.57
CA ALA A 454 30.94 -19.81 -61.73
C ALA A 454 30.40 -19.12 -60.45
N SER A 455 30.69 -17.82 -60.22
CA SER A 455 29.99 -16.58 -60.68
C SER A 455 28.56 -16.47 -60.12
N GLU A 456 28.18 -15.44 -59.38
CA GLU A 456 27.99 -14.06 -59.85
C GLU A 456 28.38 -12.97 -58.84
N ALA A 457 28.85 -11.84 -59.41
CA ALA A 457 29.16 -10.56 -58.78
C ALA A 457 27.87 -9.82 -58.34
N THR A 458 27.92 -8.84 -57.45
CA THR A 458 28.17 -7.42 -57.76
C THR A 458 28.44 -6.71 -56.41
N THR A 459 29.69 -6.40 -56.03
CA THR A 459 30.41 -5.11 -56.19
C THR A 459 29.60 -3.88 -55.75
N SER A 460 30.11 -2.90 -55.01
CA SER A 460 31.48 -2.60 -54.57
C SER A 460 31.45 -1.33 -53.70
N SER A 461 32.19 -1.35 -52.60
CA SER A 461 32.88 -0.16 -52.09
C SER A 461 34.34 -0.24 -52.53
N SER A 462 34.92 0.85 -53.01
CA SER A 462 36.37 1.02 -53.14
C SER A 462 36.74 2.21 -52.25
N LEU A 463 37.59 2.10 -51.22
CA LEU A 463 39.04 1.82 -51.27
C LEU A 463 39.72 2.85 -52.19
N GLU A 464 40.75 3.59 -51.79
CA GLU A 464 42.04 3.16 -51.23
C GLU A 464 42.92 4.45 -51.24
N ALA A 465 44.12 4.59 -50.68
CA ALA A 465 45.04 3.77 -49.90
C ALA A 465 46.15 4.73 -49.39
N SER A 466 46.75 4.36 -48.25
CA SER A 466 48.21 4.16 -48.01
C SER A 466 49.22 5.25 -48.45
N SER A 467 50.28 5.58 -47.72
CA SER A 467 51.23 4.75 -46.96
C SER A 467 52.25 5.68 -46.25
N SER A 468 52.45 5.61 -44.93
CA SER A 468 53.59 4.92 -44.22
C SER A 468 54.90 5.77 -44.11
N PRO A 469 55.89 5.44 -43.25
CA PRO A 469 55.88 4.97 -41.84
C PRO A 469 57.03 5.59 -40.95
N ASN A 470 57.08 5.21 -39.64
CA ASN A 470 58.26 4.99 -38.75
C ASN A 470 58.30 5.69 -37.36
N ILE A 471 57.92 4.95 -36.30
CA ILE A 471 58.68 4.47 -35.09
C ILE A 471 59.93 5.28 -34.63
N PRO A 472 60.28 5.46 -33.30
CA PRO A 472 59.88 4.72 -32.07
C PRO A 472 59.54 5.57 -30.80
N ASN A 473 59.05 4.85 -29.77
CA ASN A 473 58.91 5.23 -28.35
C ASN A 473 60.18 5.83 -27.71
N VAL A 474 60.01 6.74 -26.72
CA VAL A 474 60.39 6.57 -25.29
C VAL A 474 60.19 7.88 -24.48
N SER A 475 59.44 7.75 -23.37
CA SER A 475 59.41 8.52 -22.11
C SER A 475 59.28 10.06 -22.06
N GLY A 476 58.25 10.52 -21.33
CA GLY A 476 58.46 11.32 -20.11
C GLY A 476 58.48 12.86 -20.20
N SER A 477 57.31 13.45 -19.92
CA SER A 477 57.09 14.67 -19.12
C SER A 477 57.35 16.08 -19.68
N MET A 478 56.27 16.89 -19.58
CA MET A 478 56.18 18.36 -19.35
C MET A 478 56.77 19.33 -20.38
N ALA A 479 55.91 19.94 -21.20
CA ALA A 479 55.41 21.32 -21.00
C ALA A 479 54.74 21.86 -22.28
N SER A 480 53.52 22.36 -22.09
CA SER A 480 52.75 23.36 -22.87
C SER A 480 53.18 23.73 -24.30
N SER A 481 52.26 23.59 -25.26
CA SER A 481 51.50 24.74 -25.80
C SER A 481 50.60 24.34 -26.98
N ASP A 482 49.34 24.77 -26.86
CA ASP A 482 48.40 25.22 -27.90
C ASP A 482 48.10 24.38 -29.14
N THR A 483 46.85 23.90 -29.18
CA THR A 483 45.98 23.89 -30.38
C THR A 483 44.54 23.57 -29.98
N THR A 484 43.79 24.54 -29.44
CA THR A 484 42.31 24.44 -29.31
C THR A 484 41.63 25.77 -29.68
N GLY A 485 41.89 26.26 -30.90
CA GLY A 485 41.35 27.53 -31.40
C GLY A 485 40.01 27.44 -32.13
N VAL A 486 39.43 26.26 -32.38
CA VAL A 486 38.27 26.15 -33.30
C VAL A 486 36.99 25.60 -32.62
N GLN A 487 37.07 25.04 -31.42
CA GLN A 487 35.90 24.47 -30.71
C GLN A 487 35.30 25.36 -29.60
N LYS A 488 35.99 26.43 -29.20
CA LYS A 488 35.55 27.31 -28.09
C LYS A 488 34.50 28.35 -28.51
N ASP A 489 34.53 28.81 -29.76
CA ASP A 489 33.67 29.91 -30.22
C ASP A 489 32.21 29.49 -30.46
N GLY A 490 31.96 28.24 -30.86
CA GLY A 490 30.60 27.71 -31.00
C GLY A 490 29.87 27.59 -29.67
N TYR A 491 30.57 27.14 -28.62
CA TYR A 491 30.00 26.96 -27.29
C TYR A 491 29.72 28.30 -26.59
N LEU A 492 30.61 29.28 -26.73
CA LEU A 492 30.43 30.63 -26.20
C LEU A 492 29.25 31.37 -26.86
N THR A 493 29.04 31.15 -28.16
CA THR A 493 27.92 31.75 -28.90
C THR A 493 26.59 31.12 -28.48
N ALA A 494 26.52 29.79 -28.37
CA ALA A 494 25.33 29.08 -27.90
C ALA A 494 24.95 29.51 -26.46
N LEU A 495 25.93 29.59 -25.55
CA LEU A 495 25.70 30.01 -24.16
C LEU A 495 25.16 31.45 -24.08
N ARG A 496 25.71 32.38 -24.88
CA ARG A 496 25.23 33.78 -24.91
C ARG A 496 23.80 33.88 -25.43
N VAL A 497 23.45 33.12 -26.47
CA VAL A 497 22.08 33.07 -27.00
C VAL A 497 21.11 32.51 -25.95
N THR A 498 21.48 31.43 -25.25
CA THR A 498 20.64 30.86 -24.18
C THR A 498 20.41 31.85 -23.04
N ILE A 499 21.44 32.59 -22.63
CA ILE A 499 21.32 33.60 -21.58
C ILE A 499 20.40 34.75 -22.02
N ILE A 500 20.56 35.24 -23.26
CA ILE A 500 19.73 36.33 -23.79
C ILE A 500 18.26 35.91 -23.90
N VAL A 501 17.98 34.70 -24.40
CA VAL A 501 16.62 34.15 -24.48
C VAL A 501 16.02 33.95 -23.09
N GLY A 502 16.81 33.40 -22.14
CA GLY A 502 16.39 33.21 -20.76
C GLY A 502 16.03 34.53 -20.06
N CYS A 503 16.87 35.55 -20.19
CA CYS A 503 16.60 36.88 -19.62
C CYS A 503 15.37 37.54 -20.27
N SER A 504 15.17 37.37 -21.57
CA SER A 504 14.02 37.94 -22.29
C SER A 504 12.70 37.31 -21.83
N LEU A 505 12.68 35.99 -21.63
CA LEU A 505 11.50 35.28 -21.11
C LEU A 505 11.21 35.64 -19.65
N LEU A 506 12.24 35.86 -18.83
CA LEU A 506 12.06 36.31 -17.45
C LEU A 506 11.42 37.70 -17.39
N ILE A 507 11.91 38.64 -18.22
CA ILE A 507 11.36 40.00 -18.30
C ILE A 507 9.91 39.96 -18.81
N LEU A 508 9.63 39.15 -19.84
CA LEU A 508 8.26 38.98 -20.35
C LEU A 508 7.31 38.48 -19.25
N ASN A 509 7.72 37.47 -18.47
CA ASN A 509 6.92 36.95 -17.36
C ASN A 509 6.69 38.00 -16.26
N LEU A 510 7.71 38.80 -15.93
CA LEU A 510 7.60 39.92 -14.99
C LEU A 510 6.61 40.99 -15.47
N CYS A 511 6.66 41.33 -16.77
CA CYS A 511 5.72 42.29 -17.37
C CYS A 511 4.28 41.76 -17.38
N ILE A 512 4.07 40.48 -17.70
CA ILE A 512 2.74 39.84 -17.64
C ILE A 512 2.22 39.84 -16.21
N PHE A 513 3.05 39.51 -15.23
CA PHE A 513 2.65 39.50 -13.82
C PHE A 513 2.31 40.91 -13.32
N ALA A 514 3.09 41.93 -13.71
CA ALA A 514 2.81 43.32 -13.39
C ALA A 514 1.51 43.82 -14.04
N ALA A 515 1.24 43.44 -15.29
CA ALA A 515 -0.01 43.78 -15.99
C ALA A 515 -1.23 43.14 -15.32
N VAL A 516 -1.16 41.85 -14.97
CA VAL A 516 -2.23 41.14 -14.25
C VAL A 516 -2.43 41.71 -12.84
N TYR A 517 -1.34 42.07 -12.15
CA TYR A 517 -1.41 42.69 -10.84
C TYR A 517 -2.09 44.07 -10.90
N TYR A 518 -1.74 44.88 -11.90
CA TYR A 518 -2.35 46.20 -12.10
C TYR A 518 -3.83 46.09 -12.46
N GLN A 519 -4.19 45.19 -13.38
CA GLN A 519 -5.58 44.93 -13.77
C GLN A 519 -6.42 44.41 -12.59
N ARG A 520 -5.84 43.56 -11.73
CA ARG A 520 -6.51 43.08 -10.51
C ARG A 520 -6.70 44.20 -9.49
N ASN A 521 -5.76 45.14 -9.39
CA ASN A 521 -5.87 46.28 -8.48
C ASN A 521 -6.96 47.27 -8.96
N GLU A 522 -7.01 47.54 -10.27
CA GLU A 522 -8.04 48.39 -10.90
C GLU A 522 -9.44 47.82 -10.71
N ASN A 523 -9.63 46.51 -10.95
CA ASN A 523 -10.88 45.82 -10.68
C ASN A 523 -11.28 45.83 -9.19
N ARG A 524 -10.29 45.87 -8.28
CA ARG A 524 -10.53 45.97 -6.83
C ARG A 524 -11.01 47.36 -6.43
N THR A 525 -10.43 48.40 -7.01
CA THR A 525 -10.89 49.78 -6.82
C THR A 525 -12.29 49.99 -7.41
N GLU A 526 -12.59 49.45 -8.60
CA GLU A 526 -13.94 49.52 -9.17
C GLU A 526 -14.98 48.74 -8.35
N ALA A 527 -14.61 47.57 -7.79
CA ALA A 527 -15.49 46.82 -6.90
C ALA A 527 -15.79 47.58 -5.60
N ALA A 528 -14.79 48.26 -5.02
CA ALA A 528 -14.96 49.09 -3.83
C ALA A 528 -15.87 50.31 -4.10
N PHE A 529 -15.73 50.96 -5.26
CA PHE A 529 -16.62 52.05 -5.67
C PHE A 529 -18.07 51.57 -5.89
N ARG A 530 -18.26 50.38 -6.50
CA ARG A 530 -19.59 49.78 -6.67
C ARG A 530 -20.23 49.33 -5.36
N GLU A 531 -19.45 48.88 -4.38
CA GLU A 531 -19.96 48.58 -3.03
C GLU A 531 -20.41 49.85 -2.30
N GLU A 532 -19.67 50.95 -2.43
CA GLU A 532 -20.02 52.24 -1.83
C GLU A 532 -21.26 52.88 -2.48
N GLU A 533 -21.43 52.73 -3.80
CA GLU A 533 -22.60 53.20 -4.55
C GLU A 533 -23.85 52.35 -4.24
N ASN A 534 -23.69 51.03 -4.09
CA ASN A 534 -24.76 50.13 -3.64
C ASN A 534 -25.15 50.36 -2.17
N PHE A 535 -24.21 50.76 -1.32
CA PHE A 535 -24.49 51.14 0.07
C PHE A 535 -25.31 52.44 0.14
N LYS A 536 -24.98 53.45 -0.68
CA LYS A 536 -25.77 54.69 -0.80
C LYS A 536 -27.17 54.47 -1.38
N ASN A 537 -27.32 53.61 -2.38
CA ASN A 537 -28.63 53.28 -2.96
C ASN A 537 -29.54 52.47 -2.01
N ARG A 538 -28.96 51.61 -1.15
CA ARG A 538 -29.72 50.92 -0.09
C ARG A 538 -30.21 51.90 0.98
N GLN A 539 -29.40 52.90 1.34
CA GLN A 539 -29.79 53.94 2.30
C GLN A 539 -30.90 54.85 1.77
N CYS A 540 -31.01 55.05 0.45
CA CYS A 540 -32.11 55.81 -0.16
C CYS A 540 -33.42 55.02 -0.32
N SER A 541 -33.39 53.68 -0.33
CA SER A 541 -34.62 52.86 -0.47
C SER A 541 -35.33 52.55 0.85
N GLU A 542 -34.66 52.70 2.00
CA GLU A 542 -35.28 52.50 3.33
C GLU A 542 -35.99 53.75 3.88
N MET A 543 -36.01 54.87 3.13
CA MET A 543 -36.65 56.11 3.58
C MET A 543 -38.10 56.30 3.08
N ASP A 544 -38.60 55.39 2.23
CA ASP A 544 -39.97 55.38 1.71
C ASP A 544 -40.76 54.14 2.17
N SER A 545 -40.93 53.94 3.48
CA SER A 545 -42.11 53.23 4.06
C SER A 545 -41.99 53.02 5.58
N ALA A 546 -42.50 53.95 6.38
CA ALA A 546 -43.18 53.64 7.65
C ALA A 546 -43.77 54.89 8.32
N PRO A 547 -45.01 54.85 8.84
CA PRO A 547 -45.58 55.90 9.67
C PRO A 547 -45.37 55.67 11.18
N ALA A 548 -45.16 56.80 11.86
CA ALA A 548 -45.58 57.19 13.22
C ALA A 548 -45.33 56.27 14.46
N THR A 549 -44.34 56.71 15.25
CA THR A 549 -44.41 57.03 16.70
C THR A 549 -44.53 55.88 17.73
N ILE A 550 -43.47 55.70 18.53
CA ILE A 550 -43.45 55.55 20.01
C ILE A 550 -42.02 55.86 20.52
N LYS A 551 -41.90 56.69 21.57
CA LYS A 551 -40.64 57.17 22.18
C LYS A 551 -39.91 56.07 23.01
N PRO A 552 -38.57 56.02 23.05
CA PRO A 552 -37.83 55.16 23.98
C PRO A 552 -37.32 55.92 25.23
N THR A 553 -37.38 55.24 26.38
CA THR A 553 -36.81 55.68 27.66
C THR A 553 -35.38 55.13 27.81
N ILE A 554 -34.45 56.01 28.21
CA ILE A 554 -33.02 55.75 28.41
C ILE A 554 -32.81 54.93 29.69
N ARG A 555 -32.05 53.83 29.60
CA ARG A 555 -31.47 53.14 30.77
C ARG A 555 -30.02 52.76 30.48
N ALA A 556 -29.12 53.23 31.33
CA ALA A 556 -27.67 53.06 31.24
C ALA A 556 -27.22 51.62 31.57
N PRO A 557 -26.10 51.13 31.00
CA PRO A 557 -25.54 49.81 31.29
C PRO A 557 -24.71 49.81 32.59
N PRO A 558 -24.63 48.66 33.30
CA PRO A 558 -23.86 48.53 34.55
C PRO A 558 -22.34 48.33 34.30
N PRO A 559 -21.48 48.66 35.29
CA PRO A 559 -20.03 48.65 35.14
C PRO A 559 -19.39 47.27 35.40
N SER A 560 -18.24 47.05 34.77
CA SER A 560 -17.34 45.90 34.92
C SER A 560 -16.73 45.80 36.34
N PRO A 561 -16.48 44.60 36.88
CA PRO A 561 -15.79 44.45 38.16
C PRO A 561 -14.27 44.36 37.99
N ASP A 562 -13.59 45.19 38.77
CA ASP A 562 -12.14 45.20 38.97
C ASP A 562 -11.65 44.14 39.96
N LEU A 563 -10.40 43.81 39.72
CA LEU A 563 -9.40 43.05 40.48
C LEU A 563 -9.38 43.34 42.00
N GLN A 564 -9.48 42.31 42.86
CA GLN A 564 -8.70 42.08 44.11
C GLN A 564 -9.36 41.05 45.05
N ARG A 565 -8.74 39.88 45.26
CA ARG A 565 -8.16 39.42 46.55
C ARG A 565 -7.72 37.95 46.57
N ALA A 566 -6.54 37.79 47.20
CA ALA A 566 -6.18 36.76 48.19
C ALA A 566 -5.99 35.29 47.75
N THR A 567 -4.70 34.95 47.61
CA THR A 567 -3.99 33.85 48.32
C THR A 567 -4.84 32.78 49.00
N GLU A 568 -4.91 31.59 48.39
CA GLU A 568 -4.89 30.30 49.08
C GLU A 568 -4.03 29.31 48.26
N LEU A 569 -3.05 28.70 48.92
CA LEU A 569 -2.17 27.65 48.39
C LEU A 569 -2.92 26.30 48.36
N PRO A 570 -2.84 25.48 47.29
CA PRO A 570 -3.28 24.10 47.35
C PRO A 570 -2.22 23.21 47.99
N GLN A 571 -2.68 22.37 48.93
CA GLN A 571 -1.90 21.38 49.66
C GLN A 571 -1.34 20.28 48.74
N PHE A 572 -0.08 19.93 48.96
CA PHE A 572 0.60 18.78 48.35
C PHE A 572 -0.03 17.46 48.83
N ILE A 573 -0.53 16.64 47.90
CA ILE A 573 -0.87 15.24 48.13
C ILE A 573 0.33 14.40 47.64
N PRO A 574 0.99 13.60 48.48
CA PRO A 574 2.09 12.74 48.03
C PRO A 574 1.56 11.53 47.23
N PRO A 575 2.31 11.04 46.23
CA PRO A 575 1.90 9.88 45.44
C PRO A 575 1.99 8.56 46.25
N PRO A 576 1.16 7.56 45.93
CA PRO A 576 1.23 6.24 46.56
C PRO A 576 2.52 5.48 46.18
N PRO A 577 2.96 4.52 47.01
CA PRO A 577 4.26 3.85 46.84
C PRO A 577 4.31 2.98 45.58
N ILE A 578 5.44 3.07 44.90
CA ILE A 578 5.81 2.29 43.71
C ILE A 578 5.95 0.82 44.10
N PHE A 579 5.13 -0.05 43.51
CA PHE A 579 5.30 -1.49 43.55
C PHE A 579 6.42 -1.89 42.59
N VAL A 580 7.49 -2.48 43.11
CA VAL A 580 8.60 -3.07 42.34
C VAL A 580 8.23 -4.52 42.03
N PRO A 581 8.09 -4.95 40.76
CA PRO A 581 8.03 -6.36 40.44
C PRO A 581 9.42 -6.98 40.61
N SER A 582 9.47 -8.07 41.37
CA SER A 582 10.62 -8.91 41.63
C SER A 582 11.27 -9.41 40.32
N GLN A 583 12.60 -9.36 40.31
CA GLN A 583 13.47 -9.95 39.30
C GLN A 583 13.13 -11.43 39.05
N SER A 584 12.78 -11.76 37.81
CA SER A 584 12.88 -13.13 37.28
C SER A 584 14.32 -13.36 36.78
N PRO A 585 15.02 -14.42 37.22
CA PRO A 585 16.43 -14.61 36.90
C PRO A 585 16.65 -15.05 35.44
N GLN A 586 17.68 -14.48 34.82
CA GLN A 586 18.28 -14.94 33.57
C GLN A 586 18.87 -16.36 33.75
N MET A 587 18.67 -17.24 32.77
CA MET A 587 19.50 -18.44 32.58
C MET A 587 20.06 -18.48 31.16
N SER A 588 21.38 -18.52 31.08
CA SER A 588 22.20 -18.87 29.90
C SER A 588 22.38 -20.40 29.82
N PRO A 589 22.88 -20.94 28.70
CA PRO A 589 22.59 -22.31 28.25
C PRO A 589 23.63 -23.34 28.72
N GLY A 590 23.18 -24.59 28.90
CA GLY A 590 24.05 -25.77 28.87
C GLY A 590 23.75 -26.81 29.94
N SER A 591 23.03 -27.87 29.59
CA SER A 591 23.35 -29.27 29.94
C SER A 591 22.28 -30.24 29.45
N THR A 592 22.75 -31.35 28.89
CA THR A 592 22.04 -32.51 28.36
C THR A 592 21.19 -33.22 29.43
N PRO A 593 20.03 -33.84 29.09
CA PRO A 593 19.20 -34.52 30.06
C PRO A 593 19.68 -35.96 30.31
N THR A 594 19.68 -36.36 31.58
CA THR A 594 19.86 -37.74 32.03
C THR A 594 18.49 -38.30 32.42
N PHE A 595 18.14 -39.47 31.89
CA PHE A 595 16.96 -40.26 32.24
C PHE A 595 17.14 -40.96 33.59
N ILE A 596 16.04 -41.15 34.35
CA ILE A 596 15.61 -42.36 35.12
C ILE A 596 14.37 -42.02 36.00
N PRO A 597 13.46 -42.99 36.33
CA PRO A 597 12.01 -42.81 36.25
C PRO A 597 11.20 -42.93 37.57
N LEU A 598 9.89 -42.65 37.43
CA LEU A 598 8.68 -43.16 38.13
C LEU A 598 8.62 -43.20 39.67
N GLN A 599 7.56 -42.58 40.20
CA GLN A 599 6.79 -43.21 41.29
C GLN A 599 5.29 -42.85 41.23
N GLU A 600 4.47 -43.89 41.21
CA GLU A 600 3.01 -43.90 41.25
C GLU A 600 2.46 -43.55 42.63
N THR A 601 1.31 -42.87 42.66
CA THR A 601 0.18 -43.14 43.57
C THR A 601 -1.08 -42.79 42.72
N GLY A 602 -2.12 -43.60 42.54
CA GLY A 602 -2.63 -44.71 43.32
C GLY A 602 -4.03 -44.33 43.82
N ASN A 603 -5.06 -44.61 43.01
CA ASN A 603 -6.50 -44.81 43.33
C ASN A 603 -7.30 -44.68 42.02
N GLY A 604 -7.91 -45.68 41.39
CA GLY A 604 -8.42 -46.96 41.89
C GLY A 604 -9.89 -46.81 42.27
N ILE A 605 -10.82 -47.10 41.34
CA ILE A 605 -12.08 -47.84 41.52
C ILE A 605 -12.67 -48.16 40.12
N LYS A 606 -12.53 -49.44 39.74
CA LYS A 606 -13.52 -50.42 39.22
C LYS A 606 -14.85 -49.88 38.65
N SER A 607 -15.53 -50.49 37.68
CA SER A 607 -15.35 -51.58 36.71
C SER A 607 -16.77 -51.93 36.26
N SER A 608 -17.04 -52.13 34.97
CA SER A 608 -17.89 -53.25 34.49
C SER A 608 -17.90 -53.32 32.97
N LEU A 609 -17.54 -54.51 32.50
CA LEU A 609 -17.68 -55.00 31.14
C LEU A 609 -19.15 -55.25 30.79
N THR A 610 -19.51 -55.14 29.51
CA THR A 610 -20.08 -56.28 28.75
C THR A 610 -19.96 -56.05 27.25
N GLN A 611 -19.74 -57.17 26.56
CA GLN A 611 -19.43 -57.40 25.15
C GLN A 611 -20.67 -57.48 24.23
N GLU A 612 -20.37 -57.33 22.93
CA GLU A 612 -20.92 -58.05 21.76
C GLU A 612 -22.29 -57.72 21.15
N GLY A 613 -22.29 -57.67 19.79
CA GLY A 613 -23.48 -57.84 18.96
C GLY A 613 -23.43 -57.17 17.59
N GLN A 614 -22.97 -57.88 16.56
CA GLN A 614 -23.09 -57.55 15.13
C GLN A 614 -24.55 -57.66 14.63
N HIS A 615 -25.00 -56.80 13.72
CA HIS A 615 -25.53 -57.16 12.38
C HIS A 615 -26.11 -55.98 11.57
N ALA A 616 -25.74 -56.01 10.28
CA ALA A 616 -26.30 -55.48 9.02
C ALA A 616 -27.70 -54.79 8.95
N GLY A 617 -27.83 -53.86 7.98
CA GLY A 617 -29.03 -53.76 7.12
C GLY A 617 -29.61 -52.37 6.83
N GLU A 618 -29.30 -51.85 5.63
CA GLU A 618 -30.20 -51.17 4.67
C GLU A 618 -31.09 -49.93 5.03
N SER A 619 -30.75 -48.83 4.34
CA SER A 619 -31.61 -48.01 3.46
C SER A 619 -32.67 -47.01 3.99
N CYS A 620 -32.62 -45.82 3.35
CA CYS A 620 -33.69 -44.88 2.98
C CYS A 620 -34.33 -43.90 4.02
N HIS A 621 -34.03 -42.61 3.77
CA HIS A 621 -34.70 -41.33 4.08
C HIS A 621 -36.25 -41.29 4.19
N PRO A 622 -36.88 -40.15 4.57
CA PRO A 622 -36.44 -39.05 5.45
C PRO A 622 -37.55 -38.63 6.47
N SER A 623 -37.16 -38.14 7.65
CA SER A 623 -38.11 -37.56 8.62
C SER A 623 -37.66 -36.16 9.02
N LYS A 624 -38.52 -35.17 8.69
CA LYS A 624 -38.46 -33.79 9.18
C LYS A 624 -38.31 -33.77 10.71
N VAL A 625 -37.31 -33.05 11.21
CA VAL A 625 -37.22 -32.69 12.63
C VAL A 625 -37.00 -31.18 12.74
N HIS A 626 -37.99 -30.52 13.35
CA HIS A 626 -37.89 -29.17 13.87
C HIS A 626 -36.81 -29.11 14.95
N TRP A 627 -35.91 -28.13 14.87
CA TRP A 627 -35.04 -27.74 15.98
C TRP A 627 -35.25 -26.26 16.30
N ALA A 628 -35.76 -26.00 17.50
CA ALA A 628 -35.54 -24.74 18.20
C ALA A 628 -34.12 -24.76 18.82
N PRO A 629 -33.49 -23.60 19.03
CA PRO A 629 -32.07 -23.53 19.36
C PRO A 629 -31.85 -23.52 20.87
N ASP A 630 -30.90 -24.32 21.35
CA ASP A 630 -30.20 -24.10 22.62
C ASP A 630 -28.96 -24.99 22.66
N VAL A 631 -27.82 -24.50 22.16
CA VAL A 631 -26.49 -24.90 22.63
C VAL A 631 -25.55 -23.70 22.47
N GLY A 632 -25.03 -23.21 23.59
CA GLY A 632 -24.02 -22.17 23.63
C GLY A 632 -22.70 -22.62 23.04
N CYS A 633 -22.13 -21.79 22.17
CA CYS A 633 -20.74 -21.93 21.73
C CYS A 633 -19.83 -21.20 22.73
N GLU A 634 -19.08 -21.98 23.52
CA GLU A 634 -17.77 -21.55 24.01
C GLU A 634 -16.86 -21.34 22.80
N ALA A 635 -16.58 -20.08 22.48
CA ALA A 635 -15.60 -19.72 21.46
C ALA A 635 -14.20 -19.77 22.09
N ASP A 636 -13.43 -20.76 21.65
CA ASP A 636 -12.01 -20.88 21.92
C ASP A 636 -11.27 -19.65 21.39
N ARG A 637 -10.50 -19.02 22.28
CA ARG A 637 -9.61 -17.90 22.01
C ARG A 637 -8.41 -18.45 21.25
N ASP A 638 -8.23 -18.04 20.00
CA ASP A 638 -6.94 -17.79 19.33
C ASP A 638 -7.09 -17.89 17.80
N ALA A 639 -7.57 -16.82 17.18
CA ALA A 639 -7.36 -16.51 15.77
C ALA A 639 -7.70 -15.04 15.52
N VAL A 640 -6.76 -14.16 15.85
CA VAL A 640 -6.84 -12.74 15.50
C VAL A 640 -6.30 -12.58 14.08
N TRP A 641 -7.19 -12.26 13.14
CA TRP A 641 -6.86 -11.64 11.86
C TRP A 641 -7.80 -10.43 11.71
N LEU A 642 -7.20 -9.23 11.70
CA LEU A 642 -7.83 -7.96 11.31
C LEU A 642 -7.50 -7.66 9.85
#